data_AF-A0A5S3PTV3-F1
#
_entry.id   AF-A0A5S3PTV3-F1
#
_cell.length_a   1.000
_cell.length_b   1.000
_cell.length_c   1.000
_cell.angle_alpha   90.00
_cell.angle_beta   90.00
_cell.angle_gamma   90.00
#
_symmetry.space_group_name_H-M   'P 1'
#
loop_
_entity.id
_entity.type
_entity.pdbx_description
1 polymer ?
#
loop_
_entity_poly.entity_id
_entity_poly.type
_entity_poly.pdbx_seq_one_letter_code
_entity_poly.pdbx_strand_id
1 'polypeptide(L)'
;MFPIINTKNSFLYYPCLFLLLLSCNQDADLLLEQALENEEVSIVDDNFKIPLDKISILDVLSNDNFASNNVRIIETSSPLYGSITINEDNTITYIPRETNSNSSSEEHGTEGTGSEETGSEEETNEETGSQETNNQEDTSSEETTSEQNTAEDTTEENNDVETSNEEDGQDNLTTEESSEESTEQSEEDTFTYTIEVENEDGATITETGTVTVDIEPDPESTPEQESEAEPDSDSEYDYWREPVIEGTRLVDEKYYNLDTEEVSSKNVNLQRGQVENYVEHENCPQRIKNKWANRIEITPNQVNGKQNGLQEIFDAHPKGSLFYLRAGTYKDQKNAVLKNDQDIVGEYKAILDGSGIQGNSEESTRAIRSMERGFICNLKVQNYPTWNDPKDSRAPRGAALEVIQNGAILNCEVHSENRAIALIYGSKAMWNKVTAGRLGIYGYGSHDPNSPNRRGAMVKYNEIYNCNFNDYDGEHEAGAAKFVQVDGVLWSHNYIHNIPSGGGIWQDGDNRESEVYNNVIIKTHRSIFSELAHTSDVHHNTIEYGTGFGAVYMSNSQDEKVHHNFIRWCRNGITIRDKERGTSKIYAGKAWRGINNVIYNNHIWQRPDPSTWTHGVATLFDGHIDPNNTTNKWYDNHYYVDDNAEGAVLFSQDEPFKLVFMYSKLAPDSDHKTITWEEWKNKSGDTNSVLEYRKYF
;
A
#
# COMPACT_ATOMS: atom_id res chain seq x y z
N MET A 1 -60.28 -80.90 -27.98
CA MET A 1 -60.91 -81.63 -26.86
C MET A 1 -61.51 -80.57 -25.94
N PHE A 2 -62.77 -80.72 -25.50
CA PHE A 2 -63.47 -79.82 -24.55
C PHE A 2 -63.22 -80.30 -23.09
N PRO A 3 -63.53 -79.55 -21.99
CA PRO A 3 -64.60 -78.53 -21.77
C PRO A 3 -64.08 -77.08 -21.48
N ILE A 4 -64.84 -75.96 -21.48
CA ILE A 4 -66.09 -75.52 -20.75
C ILE A 4 -65.80 -75.44 -19.21
N ILE A 5 -66.18 -74.45 -18.37
CA ILE A 5 -67.35 -73.53 -18.22
C ILE A 5 -66.86 -72.11 -17.73
N ASN A 6 -67.73 -71.18 -17.30
CA ASN A 6 -68.31 -70.04 -18.05
C ASN A 6 -69.21 -69.15 -17.11
N THR A 7 -69.62 -67.93 -17.52
CA THR A 7 -70.69 -67.04 -16.95
C THR A 7 -70.44 -66.35 -15.57
N LYS A 8 -71.04 -65.20 -15.16
CA LYS A 8 -72.00 -64.22 -15.76
C LYS A 8 -72.09 -62.85 -14.99
N ASN A 9 -72.53 -61.79 -15.69
CA ASN A 9 -73.61 -60.79 -15.40
C ASN A 9 -74.16 -60.57 -13.95
N SER A 10 -74.70 -59.41 -13.52
CA SER A 10 -74.90 -58.04 -14.09
C SER A 10 -75.53 -57.07 -13.04
N PHE A 11 -75.50 -55.74 -13.28
CA PHE A 11 -76.50 -54.66 -12.97
C PHE A 11 -77.47 -54.78 -11.74
N LEU A 12 -77.84 -53.76 -10.94
CA LEU A 12 -78.51 -52.49 -11.30
C LEU A 12 -78.98 -51.68 -10.04
N TYR A 13 -79.44 -50.43 -10.24
CA TYR A 13 -80.38 -49.63 -9.39
C TYR A 13 -79.98 -48.97 -8.04
N TYR A 14 -79.53 -47.71 -8.16
CA TYR A 14 -80.19 -46.45 -7.68
C TYR A 14 -81.71 -46.54 -7.38
N PRO A 15 -82.38 -45.62 -6.61
CA PRO A 15 -82.00 -44.21 -6.37
C PRO A 15 -82.38 -43.56 -4.99
N CYS A 16 -82.17 -42.21 -4.89
CA CYS A 16 -83.01 -41.22 -4.17
C CYS A 16 -82.95 -41.10 -2.62
N LEU A 17 -83.11 -39.92 -1.98
CA LEU A 17 -83.24 -38.52 -2.47
C LEU A 17 -83.04 -37.47 -1.32
N PHE A 18 -82.52 -36.28 -1.64
CA PHE A 18 -82.46 -35.02 -0.85
C PHE A 18 -81.65 -35.03 0.47
N LEU A 19 -80.63 -34.19 0.71
CA LEU A 19 -80.46 -32.71 0.59
C LEU A 19 -80.97 -31.90 1.79
N LEU A 20 -80.02 -31.55 2.68
CA LEU A 20 -79.93 -30.28 3.41
C LEU A 20 -78.45 -29.82 3.42
N LEU A 21 -78.16 -28.58 3.80
CA LEU A 21 -77.01 -27.80 3.28
C LEU A 21 -75.85 -27.57 4.27
N LEU A 22 -74.63 -27.72 3.75
CA LEU A 22 -73.41 -26.92 3.98
C LEU A 22 -73.03 -26.46 5.41
N SER A 23 -72.04 -27.14 6.02
CA SER A 23 -70.78 -26.52 6.52
C SER A 23 -69.77 -27.60 6.91
N CYS A 24 -68.47 -27.36 6.69
CA CYS A 24 -67.39 -28.35 6.87
C CYS A 24 -67.15 -28.76 8.34
N ASN A 25 -66.71 -30.01 8.57
CA ASN A 25 -65.28 -30.29 8.85
C ASN A 25 -64.92 -31.77 9.02
N GLN A 26 -63.63 -32.04 8.85
CA GLN A 26 -62.80 -33.17 9.35
C GLN A 26 -62.84 -34.56 8.69
N ASP A 27 -61.68 -34.88 8.09
CA ASP A 27 -60.83 -36.05 8.36
C ASP A 27 -61.28 -37.46 7.90
N ALA A 28 -61.00 -37.78 6.62
CA ALA A 28 -60.58 -39.12 6.19
C ALA A 28 -59.91 -39.20 4.80
N ASP A 29 -59.80 -38.11 4.02
CA ASP A 29 -58.98 -38.05 2.80
C ASP A 29 -57.49 -38.01 3.17
N LEU A 30 -56.94 -39.17 3.56
CA LEU A 30 -55.56 -39.30 4.05
C LEU A 30 -55.00 -40.69 3.71
N LEU A 31 -54.95 -41.01 2.41
CA LEU A 31 -54.18 -42.12 1.80
C LEU A 31 -54.17 -42.11 0.25
N LEU A 32 -54.57 -41.00 -0.40
CA LEU A 32 -54.60 -40.87 -1.86
C LEU A 32 -53.92 -39.58 -2.37
N GLU A 33 -53.06 -38.99 -1.54
CA GLU A 33 -52.22 -37.82 -1.87
C GLU A 33 -50.75 -38.15 -1.53
N GLN A 34 -50.30 -39.30 -2.04
CA GLN A 34 -48.93 -39.81 -1.86
C GLN A 34 -48.51 -40.73 -3.02
N ALA A 35 -48.88 -40.32 -4.25
CA ALA A 35 -48.56 -41.00 -5.51
C ALA A 35 -48.62 -40.05 -6.72
N LEU A 36 -48.50 -38.74 -6.50
CA LEU A 36 -47.82 -37.87 -7.47
C LEU A 36 -46.32 -38.19 -7.37
N GLU A 37 -45.61 -38.08 -8.48
CA GLU A 37 -44.19 -38.42 -8.53
C GLU A 37 -43.40 -37.46 -7.64
N ASN A 38 -42.74 -38.00 -6.60
CA ASN A 38 -41.64 -37.28 -5.96
C ASN A 38 -40.57 -37.12 -7.05
N GLU A 39 -40.37 -35.90 -7.51
CA GLU A 39 -39.17 -35.50 -8.22
C GLU A 39 -38.02 -35.50 -7.20
N GLU A 40 -37.45 -36.70 -6.96
CA GLU A 40 -36.44 -36.95 -5.92
C GLU A 40 -35.11 -36.23 -6.26
N VAL A 41 -35.05 -34.96 -5.84
CA VAL A 41 -33.80 -34.26 -5.55
C VAL A 41 -33.08 -35.06 -4.46
N SER A 42 -31.87 -35.50 -4.75
CA SER A 42 -31.03 -36.29 -3.85
C SER A 42 -29.68 -35.60 -3.74
N ILE A 43 -29.50 -34.89 -2.63
CA ILE A 43 -28.23 -34.24 -2.28
C ILE A 43 -27.30 -35.26 -1.61
N VAL A 44 -26.00 -35.18 -1.90
CA VAL A 44 -24.95 -36.08 -1.39
C VAL A 44 -23.82 -35.25 -0.78
N ASP A 45 -23.50 -35.48 0.50
CA ASP A 45 -22.47 -34.69 1.18
C ASP A 45 -21.08 -34.84 0.51
N ASP A 46 -20.46 -33.70 0.20
CA ASP A 46 -19.18 -33.60 -0.49
C ASP A 46 -17.99 -33.72 0.46
N ASN A 47 -16.88 -34.24 -0.07
CA ASN A 47 -15.61 -34.37 0.63
C ASN A 47 -14.47 -34.01 -0.32
N PHE A 48 -13.80 -32.88 -0.09
CA PHE A 48 -12.67 -32.40 -0.91
C PHE A 48 -11.35 -32.43 -0.13
N LYS A 49 -10.28 -32.80 -0.81
CA LYS A 49 -8.89 -32.64 -0.33
C LYS A 49 -8.25 -31.47 -1.05
N ILE A 50 -7.77 -30.49 -0.31
CA ILE A 50 -7.15 -29.28 -0.87
C ILE A 50 -5.78 -29.02 -0.24
N PRO A 51 -4.81 -28.46 -0.97
CA PRO A 51 -3.55 -28.05 -0.38
C PRO A 51 -3.76 -26.85 0.55
N LEU A 52 -3.02 -26.80 1.66
CA LEU A 52 -2.90 -25.61 2.51
C LEU A 52 -2.57 -24.37 1.67
N ASP A 53 -3.20 -23.24 2.03
CA ASP A 53 -3.07 -21.91 1.40
C ASP A 53 -3.39 -21.80 -0.11
N LYS A 54 -4.01 -22.82 -0.73
CA LYS A 54 -4.40 -22.78 -2.15
C LYS A 54 -5.91 -22.65 -2.35
N ILE A 55 -6.32 -21.54 -2.99
CA ILE A 55 -7.69 -21.32 -3.46
C ILE A 55 -8.12 -22.49 -4.35
N SER A 56 -9.25 -23.10 -4.02
CA SER A 56 -9.76 -24.31 -4.65
C SER A 56 -11.20 -24.10 -5.14
N ILE A 57 -11.52 -24.62 -6.33
CA ILE A 57 -12.89 -24.57 -6.89
C ILE A 57 -13.53 -25.94 -6.66
N LEU A 58 -14.64 -25.95 -5.93
CA LEU A 58 -15.37 -27.12 -5.47
C LEU A 58 -16.64 -27.28 -6.31
N ASP A 59 -16.76 -28.41 -7.02
CA ASP A 59 -17.92 -28.74 -7.86
C ASP A 59 -18.92 -29.59 -7.05
N VAL A 60 -19.59 -28.93 -6.11
CA VAL A 60 -20.46 -29.53 -5.08
C VAL A 60 -21.76 -30.12 -5.63
N LEU A 61 -22.06 -29.94 -6.92
CA LEU A 61 -23.27 -30.49 -7.56
C LEU A 61 -22.94 -31.69 -8.47
N SER A 62 -21.70 -32.18 -8.45
CA SER A 62 -21.18 -33.18 -9.39
C SER A 62 -21.50 -34.63 -9.01
N ASN A 63 -21.89 -34.87 -7.76
CA ASN A 63 -22.27 -36.15 -7.15
C ASN A 63 -23.80 -36.30 -6.95
N ASP A 64 -24.53 -35.18 -6.95
CA ASP A 64 -25.97 -35.06 -6.76
C ASP A 64 -26.84 -35.64 -7.89
N ASN A 65 -28.13 -35.80 -7.62
CA ASN A 65 -29.14 -36.12 -8.63
C ASN A 65 -30.36 -35.19 -8.53
N PHE A 66 -30.69 -34.54 -9.65
CA PHE A 66 -31.80 -33.58 -9.77
C PHE A 66 -32.82 -34.06 -10.81
N ALA A 67 -34.11 -33.72 -10.61
CA ALA A 67 -35.15 -33.97 -11.62
C ALA A 67 -35.07 -33.01 -12.82
N SER A 68 -34.47 -31.84 -12.64
CA SER A 68 -34.33 -30.76 -13.62
C SER A 68 -32.88 -30.32 -13.76
N ASN A 69 -32.49 -29.82 -14.94
CA ASN A 69 -31.18 -29.21 -15.15
C ASN A 69 -31.13 -27.73 -14.75
N ASN A 70 -32.26 -27.15 -14.31
CA ASN A 70 -32.33 -25.77 -13.85
C ASN A 70 -32.11 -25.72 -12.33
N VAL A 71 -30.83 -25.87 -11.95
CA VAL A 71 -30.36 -25.92 -10.56
C VAL A 71 -29.41 -24.76 -10.30
N ARG A 72 -29.51 -24.14 -9.13
CA ARG A 72 -28.69 -23.00 -8.73
C ARG A 72 -28.35 -23.06 -7.25
N ILE A 73 -27.12 -22.78 -6.86
CA ILE A 73 -26.78 -22.55 -5.45
C ILE A 73 -27.26 -21.15 -5.07
N ILE A 74 -28.05 -21.05 -4.00
CA ILE A 74 -28.70 -19.79 -3.58
C ILE A 74 -28.17 -19.24 -2.25
N GLU A 75 -27.67 -20.10 -1.37
CA GLU A 75 -27.16 -19.73 -0.04
C GLU A 75 -26.07 -20.72 0.41
N THR A 76 -25.17 -20.27 1.28
CA THR A 76 -24.14 -21.11 1.91
C THR A 76 -23.87 -20.66 3.34
N SER A 77 -23.53 -21.56 4.25
CA SER A 77 -23.05 -21.20 5.60
C SER A 77 -21.57 -20.83 5.57
N SER A 78 -21.12 -19.95 6.47
CA SER A 78 -19.68 -19.67 6.61
C SER A 78 -18.93 -20.91 7.15
N PRO A 79 -17.79 -21.29 6.55
CA PRO A 79 -16.82 -22.21 7.17
C PRO A 79 -16.14 -21.58 8.39
N LEU A 80 -15.37 -22.37 9.16
CA LEU A 80 -14.67 -21.90 10.36
C LEU A 80 -13.21 -21.50 10.07
N TYR A 81 -12.56 -22.27 9.21
CA TYR A 81 -11.16 -22.21 8.78
C TYR A 81 -11.03 -21.85 7.29
N GLY A 82 -12.05 -21.22 6.72
CA GLY A 82 -12.06 -20.75 5.34
C GLY A 82 -13.10 -19.67 5.08
N SER A 83 -13.16 -19.25 3.82
CA SER A 83 -14.22 -18.40 3.27
C SER A 83 -14.60 -18.90 1.89
N ILE A 84 -15.86 -18.70 1.51
CA ILE A 84 -16.43 -19.25 0.27
C ILE A 84 -17.14 -18.20 -0.57
N THR A 85 -17.27 -18.46 -1.87
CA THR A 85 -18.04 -17.66 -2.81
C THR A 85 -18.67 -18.55 -3.87
N ILE A 86 -19.97 -18.38 -4.12
CA ILE A 86 -20.70 -19.05 -5.20
C ILE A 86 -20.29 -18.40 -6.54
N ASN A 87 -19.86 -19.20 -7.50
CA ASN A 87 -19.44 -18.76 -8.83
C ASN A 87 -20.63 -18.70 -9.81
N GLU A 88 -20.49 -17.96 -10.92
CA GLU A 88 -21.55 -17.84 -11.95
C GLU A 88 -21.90 -19.18 -12.65
N ASP A 89 -21.05 -20.19 -12.53
CA ASP A 89 -21.22 -21.54 -13.09
C ASP A 89 -21.78 -22.57 -12.10
N ASN A 90 -22.27 -22.13 -10.93
CA ASN A 90 -22.72 -22.93 -9.80
C ASN A 90 -21.63 -23.76 -9.07
N THR A 91 -20.33 -23.54 -9.33
CA THR A 91 -19.28 -24.06 -8.44
C THR A 91 -19.09 -23.17 -7.21
N ILE A 92 -18.41 -23.66 -6.17
CA ILE A 92 -18.04 -22.86 -4.99
C ILE A 92 -16.52 -22.67 -4.96
N THR A 93 -16.05 -21.42 -4.96
CA THR A 93 -14.65 -21.12 -4.64
C THR A 93 -14.48 -21.18 -3.12
N TYR A 94 -13.60 -22.05 -2.62
CA TYR A 94 -13.14 -22.10 -1.23
C TYR A 94 -11.73 -21.52 -1.10
N ILE A 95 -11.53 -20.70 -0.07
CA ILE A 95 -10.27 -20.04 0.27
C ILE A 95 -9.95 -20.42 1.72
N PRO A 96 -8.87 -21.19 2.00
CA PRO A 96 -8.40 -21.44 3.36
C PRO A 96 -8.13 -20.14 4.12
N ARG A 97 -8.32 -20.17 5.43
CA ARG A 97 -8.00 -19.08 6.35
C ARG A 97 -6.68 -19.40 7.04
N GLU A 98 -5.73 -18.46 7.03
CA GLU A 98 -4.46 -18.56 7.75
C GLU A 98 -4.70 -18.93 9.24
N THR A 99 -4.44 -20.19 9.62
CA THR A 99 -4.64 -20.69 10.99
C THR A 99 -3.50 -20.25 11.90
N ASN A 100 -3.58 -18.96 12.27
CA ASN A 100 -2.74 -18.30 13.28
C ASN A 100 -2.90 -18.99 14.64
N SER A 101 -2.07 -20.02 14.86
CA SER A 101 -2.13 -20.97 15.97
C SER A 101 -1.56 -20.40 17.28
N ASN A 102 -2.06 -19.23 17.71
CA ASN A 102 -2.00 -18.75 19.09
C ASN A 102 -3.01 -17.61 19.36
N SER A 103 -4.22 -17.96 19.81
CA SER A 103 -5.10 -17.03 20.54
C SER A 103 -5.97 -17.79 21.53
N SER A 104 -5.79 -17.53 22.83
CA SER A 104 -6.60 -18.15 23.87
C SER A 104 -7.95 -17.44 24.02
N SER A 105 -9.00 -18.22 24.24
CA SER A 105 -10.38 -17.77 24.41
C SER A 105 -10.57 -16.66 25.45
N GLU A 106 -11.24 -15.57 25.06
CA GLU A 106 -12.03 -14.74 25.98
C GLU A 106 -13.48 -14.62 25.47
N GLU A 107 -14.43 -14.63 26.41
CA GLU A 107 -15.85 -14.91 26.19
C GLU A 107 -16.67 -13.61 26.16
N HIS A 108 -17.23 -13.23 25.00
CA HIS A 108 -17.97 -11.97 24.88
C HIS A 108 -19.45 -12.12 25.25
N GLY A 109 -19.76 -11.92 26.53
CA GLY A 109 -21.15 -11.90 27.03
C GLY A 109 -21.96 -10.72 26.51
N THR A 110 -23.12 -11.00 25.92
CA THR A 110 -24.00 -10.01 25.29
C THR A 110 -25.17 -9.57 26.19
N GLU A 111 -25.25 -8.27 26.47
CA GLU A 111 -26.52 -7.56 26.71
C GLU A 111 -26.50 -6.25 25.93
N GLY A 112 -27.64 -5.86 25.34
CA GLY A 112 -27.73 -4.70 24.46
C GLY A 112 -28.92 -3.79 24.79
N THR A 113 -28.83 -2.55 24.35
CA THR A 113 -29.98 -1.64 24.22
C THR A 113 -29.69 -0.63 23.11
N GLY A 114 -30.68 -0.35 22.26
CA GLY A 114 -30.57 0.65 21.20
C GLY A 114 -31.30 1.95 21.54
N SER A 115 -30.89 3.05 20.91
CA SER A 115 -31.64 4.31 20.87
C SER A 115 -31.34 5.05 19.57
N GLU A 116 -32.39 5.39 18.83
CA GLU A 116 -32.36 6.37 17.74
C GLU A 116 -32.31 7.80 18.32
N GLU A 117 -31.65 8.74 17.64
CA GLU A 117 -32.04 10.16 17.45
C GLU A 117 -30.98 10.80 16.53
N THR A 118 -31.32 11.11 15.26
CA THR A 118 -31.70 12.46 14.77
C THR A 118 -30.72 13.57 15.11
N GLY A 119 -30.07 14.14 14.09
CA GLY A 119 -29.13 15.26 14.23
C GLY A 119 -29.76 16.65 14.09
N SER A 120 -28.91 17.68 14.11
CA SER A 120 -29.26 19.08 13.87
C SER A 120 -28.13 19.80 13.13
N GLU A 121 -28.46 20.44 12.01
CA GLU A 121 -27.59 21.40 11.31
C GLU A 121 -27.56 22.72 12.09
N GLU A 122 -26.45 23.46 12.06
CA GLU A 122 -26.46 24.89 12.38
C GLU A 122 -25.44 25.63 11.50
N GLU A 123 -25.93 26.31 10.45
CA GLU A 123 -25.14 27.27 9.69
C GLU A 123 -24.90 28.55 10.51
N THR A 124 -23.76 29.22 10.32
CA THR A 124 -23.72 30.68 10.39
C THR A 124 -22.60 31.24 9.52
N ASN A 125 -22.81 32.45 8.98
CA ASN A 125 -22.14 32.94 7.77
C ASN A 125 -21.38 34.27 8.01
N GLU A 126 -20.57 34.68 7.03
CA GLU A 126 -20.17 36.09 6.75
C GLU A 126 -19.27 36.84 7.79
N GLU A 127 -18.46 37.86 7.43
CA GLU A 127 -17.74 38.20 6.18
C GLU A 127 -16.69 39.31 6.43
N THR A 128 -15.69 39.47 5.55
CA THR A 128 -14.87 40.70 5.27
C THR A 128 -14.03 41.40 6.37
N GLY A 129 -12.96 42.11 5.95
CA GLY A 129 -12.19 42.98 6.86
C GLY A 129 -10.90 43.65 6.34
N SER A 130 -10.74 43.88 5.03
CA SER A 130 -9.46 44.31 4.43
C SER A 130 -9.14 45.82 4.56
N GLN A 131 -7.91 46.18 4.99
CA GLN A 131 -7.06 47.29 4.48
C GLN A 131 -5.67 47.22 5.17
N GLU A 132 -4.51 47.31 4.51
CA GLU A 132 -3.88 48.44 3.76
C GLU A 132 -3.58 49.66 4.69
N THR A 133 -2.36 50.22 4.80
CA THR A 133 -1.38 50.59 3.74
C THR A 133 0.06 50.90 4.27
N ASN A 134 1.03 50.90 3.34
CA ASN A 134 2.21 51.80 3.22
C ASN A 134 3.42 51.76 4.20
N ASN A 135 4.58 51.44 3.60
CA ASN A 135 5.87 52.18 3.61
C ASN A 135 6.68 52.28 4.95
N GLN A 136 8.00 52.47 4.96
CA GLN A 136 8.90 52.98 3.90
C GLN A 136 10.32 52.34 3.95
N GLU A 137 11.10 52.59 2.90
CA GLU A 137 12.54 52.33 2.78
C GLU A 137 13.37 53.01 3.89
N ASP A 138 14.50 52.43 4.31
CA ASP A 138 15.83 52.90 3.88
C ASP A 138 16.91 51.81 4.14
N THR A 139 18.19 52.16 4.07
CA THR A 139 19.28 51.28 3.63
C THR A 139 20.53 51.26 4.56
N SER A 140 21.44 50.32 4.23
CA SER A 140 22.92 50.46 4.33
C SER A 140 23.69 49.75 5.46
N SER A 141 24.81 49.16 5.03
CA SER A 141 26.12 48.99 5.70
C SER A 141 26.21 48.26 7.06
N GLU A 142 26.71 47.03 6.99
CA GLU A 142 28.08 46.69 7.43
C GLU A 142 28.77 47.63 8.45
N GLU A 143 29.25 47.08 9.57
CA GLU A 143 30.71 46.86 9.70
C GLU A 143 31.03 45.74 10.70
N THR A 144 32.26 45.24 10.62
CA THR A 144 32.81 44.16 11.47
C THR A 144 33.47 44.69 12.74
N THR A 145 33.45 43.94 13.84
CA THR A 145 34.72 43.56 14.52
C THR A 145 34.54 42.42 15.53
N SER A 146 35.60 41.62 15.66
CA SER A 146 35.83 40.65 16.72
C SER A 146 36.62 41.26 17.88
N GLU A 147 36.50 40.72 19.10
CA GLU A 147 37.71 40.44 19.89
C GLU A 147 37.48 39.36 20.97
N GLN A 148 38.57 38.83 21.50
CA GLN A 148 38.61 37.68 22.42
C GLN A 148 38.43 38.11 23.89
N ASN A 149 38.20 37.13 24.77
CA ASN A 149 39.00 37.05 26.01
C ASN A 149 39.18 35.59 26.48
N THR A 150 40.14 35.37 27.37
CA THR A 150 40.76 34.06 27.72
C THR A 150 40.98 33.91 29.23
N ALA A 151 41.65 32.81 29.65
CA ALA A 151 41.90 32.32 31.03
C ALA A 151 40.73 31.49 31.62
N GLU A 152 40.89 30.21 32.00
CA GLU A 152 41.72 29.60 33.08
C GLU A 152 41.11 29.86 34.47
N ASP A 153 41.04 28.92 35.43
CA ASP A 153 42.12 28.06 35.97
C ASP A 153 41.59 26.82 36.78
N THR A 154 42.50 25.93 37.23
CA THR A 154 42.47 24.89 38.33
C THR A 154 41.21 24.00 38.57
N THR A 155 41.29 22.66 38.58
CA THR A 155 41.71 21.70 39.66
C THR A 155 40.95 21.82 41.00
N GLU A 156 40.72 20.78 41.83
CA GLU A 156 41.42 19.48 41.99
C GLU A 156 40.50 18.37 42.59
N GLU A 157 41.10 17.22 42.95
CA GLU A 157 40.54 15.93 43.39
C GLU A 157 39.47 15.90 44.49
N ASN A 158 38.72 14.78 44.58
CA ASN A 158 38.48 14.02 45.81
C ASN A 158 38.04 12.57 45.51
N ASN A 159 38.55 11.60 46.27
CA ASN A 159 38.24 10.16 46.18
C ASN A 159 38.55 9.52 47.55
N ASP A 160 37.65 8.67 48.10
CA ASP A 160 37.95 7.60 49.09
C ASP A 160 36.64 6.84 49.46
N VAL A 161 36.42 5.59 48.99
CA VAL A 161 36.54 4.23 49.60
C VAL A 161 35.44 3.78 50.60
N GLU A 162 35.19 2.45 50.60
CA GLU A 162 34.58 1.58 51.63
C GLU A 162 33.03 1.48 51.75
N THR A 163 32.39 0.30 51.94
CA THR A 163 32.64 -1.14 51.61
C THR A 163 31.35 -1.97 51.85
N SER A 164 31.34 -3.27 51.46
CA SER A 164 30.86 -4.45 52.24
C SER A 164 29.80 -5.41 51.61
N ASN A 165 30.06 -6.72 51.84
CA ASN A 165 29.20 -7.92 51.80
C ASN A 165 28.65 -8.39 50.43
N GLU A 166 28.64 -9.69 50.04
CA GLU A 166 28.26 -10.96 50.71
C GLU A 166 26.73 -11.12 50.88
N GLU A 167 26.07 -12.24 50.55
CA GLU A 167 26.56 -13.59 50.18
C GLU A 167 25.59 -14.36 49.23
N ASP A 168 26.04 -15.56 48.85
CA ASP A 168 25.49 -16.67 48.04
C ASP A 168 23.96 -16.97 48.05
N GLY A 169 23.50 -17.75 47.06
CA GLY A 169 22.09 -18.13 46.86
C GLY A 169 21.82 -19.12 45.71
N GLN A 170 22.67 -20.14 45.52
CA GLN A 170 22.48 -21.16 44.48
C GLN A 170 21.37 -22.17 44.81
N ASP A 171 20.38 -22.33 43.93
CA ASP A 171 19.43 -23.46 43.95
C ASP A 171 19.35 -24.12 42.56
N ASN A 172 19.07 -25.41 42.50
CA ASN A 172 19.39 -26.27 41.35
C ASN A 172 18.37 -27.42 41.21
N LEU A 173 17.44 -27.30 40.26
CA LEU A 173 16.39 -28.31 40.02
C LEU A 173 16.55 -28.97 38.65
N THR A 174 16.64 -30.30 38.66
CA THR A 174 16.65 -31.16 37.47
C THR A 174 15.29 -31.84 37.26
N THR A 175 14.71 -31.70 36.07
CA THR A 175 13.57 -32.50 35.58
C THR A 175 13.70 -32.52 34.05
N GLU A 176 14.35 -33.55 33.50
CA GLU A 176 13.70 -34.68 32.83
C GLU A 176 12.88 -34.27 31.60
N GLU A 177 13.36 -34.71 30.43
CA GLU A 177 12.77 -34.46 29.11
C GLU A 177 11.45 -35.22 28.96
N SER A 178 10.40 -34.55 28.46
CA SER A 178 9.22 -35.21 27.89
C SER A 178 9.22 -34.98 26.39
N SER A 179 9.56 -36.02 25.63
CA SER A 179 9.50 -35.99 24.16
C SER A 179 8.05 -36.19 23.70
N GLU A 180 7.35 -35.11 23.36
CA GLU A 180 6.08 -35.19 22.65
C GLU A 180 6.34 -35.12 21.14
N GLU A 181 5.96 -36.20 20.46
CA GLU A 181 6.16 -36.42 19.02
C GLU A 181 4.97 -35.79 18.28
N SER A 182 5.16 -34.57 17.75
CA SER A 182 4.11 -33.83 17.05
C SER A 182 3.80 -34.45 15.70
N THR A 183 2.72 -35.24 15.63
CA THR A 183 2.13 -35.68 14.36
C THR A 183 1.59 -34.48 13.58
N GLU A 184 1.96 -34.37 12.30
CA GLU A 184 1.28 -33.47 11.36
C GLU A 184 -0.21 -33.81 11.33
N GLN A 185 -1.04 -32.85 11.74
CA GLN A 185 -2.50 -33.01 11.82
C GLN A 185 -3.13 -32.18 10.70
N SER A 186 -3.86 -32.85 9.80
CA SER A 186 -4.73 -32.18 8.83
C SER A 186 -5.86 -31.43 9.55
N GLU A 187 -6.11 -30.19 9.16
CA GLU A 187 -7.26 -29.42 9.63
C GLU A 187 -8.48 -29.74 8.74
N GLU A 188 -9.62 -30.05 9.36
CA GLU A 188 -10.89 -30.37 8.70
C GLU A 188 -11.84 -29.19 8.92
N ASP A 189 -12.41 -28.65 7.83
CA ASP A 189 -13.44 -27.61 7.89
C ASP A 189 -14.75 -28.09 7.25
N THR A 190 -15.87 -27.46 7.61
CA THR A 190 -17.20 -27.89 7.18
C THR A 190 -18.15 -26.72 6.97
N PHE A 191 -18.90 -26.74 5.87
CA PHE A 191 -19.98 -25.79 5.59
C PHE A 191 -21.14 -26.47 4.86
N THR A 192 -22.30 -25.81 4.78
CA THR A 192 -23.45 -26.28 4.00
C THR A 192 -23.76 -25.35 2.83
N TYR A 193 -24.26 -25.89 1.73
CA TYR A 193 -24.85 -25.13 0.62
C TYR A 193 -26.34 -25.46 0.47
N THR A 194 -27.14 -24.48 0.08
CA THR A 194 -28.56 -24.65 -0.24
C THR A 194 -28.79 -24.34 -1.71
N ILE A 195 -29.48 -25.24 -2.41
CA ILE A 195 -29.86 -25.07 -3.82
C ILE A 195 -31.32 -24.66 -3.97
N GLU A 196 -31.64 -24.14 -5.16
CA GLU A 196 -32.99 -24.10 -5.71
C GLU A 196 -33.01 -24.90 -7.02
N VAL A 197 -33.99 -25.80 -7.16
CA VAL A 197 -34.30 -26.58 -8.36
C VAL A 197 -35.66 -26.12 -8.88
N GLU A 198 -35.75 -25.72 -10.15
CA GLU A 198 -37.03 -25.40 -10.81
C GLU A 198 -37.50 -26.57 -11.70
N ASN A 199 -38.67 -27.12 -11.38
CA ASN A 199 -39.24 -28.31 -12.05
C ASN A 199 -39.96 -27.95 -13.36
N GLU A 200 -40.33 -28.94 -14.18
CA GLU A 200 -40.94 -28.67 -15.51
C GLU A 200 -42.30 -27.94 -15.46
N ASP A 201 -42.97 -27.87 -14.30
CA ASP A 201 -44.21 -27.12 -14.09
C ASP A 201 -44.03 -25.70 -13.53
N GLY A 202 -42.79 -25.31 -13.19
CA GLY A 202 -42.44 -24.02 -12.59
C GLY A 202 -42.60 -23.94 -11.07
N ALA A 203 -42.78 -25.07 -10.36
CA ALA A 203 -42.55 -25.13 -8.92
C ALA A 203 -41.03 -25.14 -8.61
N THR A 204 -40.62 -24.56 -7.47
CA THR A 204 -39.25 -24.67 -6.97
C THR A 204 -39.17 -25.52 -5.69
N ILE A 205 -38.09 -26.30 -5.59
CA ILE A 205 -37.71 -27.11 -4.43
C ILE A 205 -36.35 -26.62 -3.94
N THR A 206 -36.18 -26.52 -2.62
CA THR A 206 -34.91 -26.14 -1.99
C THR A 206 -34.42 -27.24 -1.06
N GLU A 207 -33.19 -27.71 -1.26
CA GLU A 207 -32.53 -28.72 -0.42
C GLU A 207 -31.12 -28.25 -0.04
N THR A 208 -30.54 -28.86 1.00
CA THR A 208 -29.26 -28.44 1.59
C THR A 208 -28.30 -29.62 1.68
N GLY A 209 -27.06 -29.44 1.20
CA GLY A 209 -25.96 -30.41 1.31
C GLY A 209 -24.83 -29.91 2.21
N THR A 210 -24.00 -30.83 2.71
CA THR A 210 -22.80 -30.54 3.51
C THR A 210 -21.54 -30.73 2.68
N VAL A 211 -20.53 -29.90 2.91
CA VAL A 211 -19.20 -30.01 2.31
C VAL A 211 -18.18 -30.09 3.43
N THR A 212 -17.40 -31.18 3.45
CA THR A 212 -16.20 -31.32 4.28
C THR A 212 -14.95 -31.05 3.44
N VAL A 213 -14.00 -30.32 4.03
CA VAL A 213 -12.75 -29.92 3.38
C VAL A 213 -11.56 -30.40 4.24
N ASP A 214 -10.88 -31.43 3.77
CA ASP A 214 -9.59 -31.89 4.29
C ASP A 214 -8.48 -30.95 3.77
N ILE A 215 -7.80 -30.24 4.67
CA ILE A 215 -6.64 -29.41 4.32
C ILE A 215 -5.35 -30.23 4.49
N GLU A 216 -4.65 -30.51 3.40
CA GLU A 216 -3.44 -31.33 3.36
C GLU A 216 -2.16 -30.49 3.13
N PRO A 217 -1.04 -30.77 3.82
CA PRO A 217 0.26 -30.17 3.52
C PRO A 217 0.83 -30.69 2.18
N ASP A 218 1.57 -29.86 1.46
CA ASP A 218 2.01 -30.15 0.07
C ASP A 218 3.16 -31.18 0.03
N PRO A 219 3.00 -32.33 -0.66
CA PRO A 219 3.97 -33.42 -0.62
C PRO A 219 5.13 -33.33 -1.64
N GLU A 220 5.18 -32.36 -2.57
CA GLU A 220 6.20 -32.35 -3.63
C GLU A 220 7.57 -31.81 -3.21
N SER A 221 8.33 -32.59 -2.41
CA SER A 221 9.74 -32.29 -2.07
C SER A 221 10.70 -33.49 -2.13
N THR A 222 10.67 -34.25 -3.23
CA THR A 222 11.69 -35.30 -3.54
C THR A 222 12.37 -35.07 -4.89
N PRO A 223 13.69 -34.73 -4.94
CA PRO A 223 14.41 -34.46 -6.18
C PRO A 223 15.00 -35.74 -6.81
N GLU A 224 14.73 -35.96 -8.11
CA GLU A 224 15.52 -36.89 -8.93
C GLU A 224 16.84 -36.25 -9.39
N GLN A 225 17.90 -37.06 -9.55
CA GLN A 225 19.24 -36.59 -9.94
C GLN A 225 19.45 -36.68 -11.46
N GLU A 226 19.88 -35.60 -12.12
CA GLU A 226 20.82 -35.76 -13.25
C GLU A 226 21.72 -34.55 -13.57
N SER A 227 23.02 -34.84 -13.67
CA SER A 227 24.10 -34.09 -14.35
C SER A 227 24.60 -32.75 -13.78
N GLU A 228 25.93 -32.60 -13.75
CA GLU A 228 26.66 -31.46 -13.21
C GLU A 228 26.75 -30.31 -14.22
N ALA A 229 26.33 -29.11 -13.81
CA ALA A 229 26.85 -27.83 -14.29
C ALA A 229 27.10 -26.96 -13.05
N GLU A 230 28.30 -26.38 -12.91
CA GLU A 230 28.65 -25.58 -11.73
C GLU A 230 27.78 -24.31 -11.64
N PRO A 231 27.03 -24.09 -10.54
CA PRO A 231 26.26 -22.86 -10.34
C PRO A 231 27.15 -21.74 -9.76
N ASP A 232 26.90 -20.50 -10.17
CA ASP A 232 27.44 -19.31 -9.48
C ASP A 232 26.91 -19.26 -8.04
N SER A 233 27.80 -18.94 -7.08
CA SER A 233 27.62 -19.22 -5.64
C SER A 233 26.78 -18.21 -4.86
N ASP A 234 25.75 -17.61 -5.48
CA ASP A 234 25.00 -16.46 -4.92
C ASP A 234 23.45 -16.61 -4.93
N SER A 235 22.89 -17.76 -5.32
CA SER A 235 21.44 -17.94 -5.51
C SER A 235 20.64 -18.53 -4.34
N GLU A 236 21.28 -19.07 -3.31
CA GLU A 236 20.62 -19.81 -2.21
C GLU A 236 20.23 -18.90 -1.03
N TYR A 237 19.39 -17.88 -1.27
CA TYR A 237 19.10 -16.85 -0.25
C TYR A 237 17.68 -16.27 -0.21
N ASP A 238 16.75 -16.69 -1.08
CA ASP A 238 15.54 -15.92 -1.38
C ASP A 238 14.21 -16.46 -0.81
N TYR A 239 14.15 -17.71 -0.32
CA TYR A 239 12.89 -18.33 0.13
C TYR A 239 12.32 -17.81 1.46
N TRP A 240 13.06 -16.95 2.17
CA TRP A 240 12.67 -16.31 3.44
C TRP A 240 12.60 -14.78 3.34
N ARG A 241 12.25 -14.25 2.14
CA ARG A 241 12.27 -12.81 1.84
C ARG A 241 11.01 -12.27 1.17
N GLU A 242 9.88 -12.96 1.31
CA GLU A 242 8.63 -12.42 0.79
C GLU A 242 7.99 -11.41 1.74
N PRO A 243 7.55 -10.24 1.22
CA PRO A 243 6.89 -9.25 2.04
C PRO A 243 5.56 -9.81 2.53
N VAL A 244 5.35 -9.76 3.84
CA VAL A 244 4.10 -10.18 4.49
C VAL A 244 3.02 -9.08 4.35
N ILE A 245 3.01 -8.41 3.18
CA ILE A 245 1.91 -7.63 2.57
C ILE A 245 1.99 -7.74 1.01
N GLU A 246 2.27 -8.91 0.46
CA GLU A 246 1.67 -9.29 -0.84
C GLU A 246 0.35 -10.04 -0.57
N GLY A 247 -0.69 -9.28 -0.25
CA GLY A 247 -2.00 -9.80 0.12
C GLY A 247 -3.00 -8.71 0.52
N THR A 248 -3.03 -8.35 1.80
CA THR A 248 -4.28 -7.90 2.46
C THR A 248 -4.21 -6.58 3.23
N ARG A 249 -3.35 -5.62 2.88
CA ARG A 249 -3.57 -4.22 3.34
C ARG A 249 -3.02 -3.09 2.48
N LEU A 250 -3.87 -2.55 1.59
CA LEU A 250 -3.76 -1.15 1.11
C LEU A 250 -5.11 -0.46 0.82
N VAL A 251 -6.24 -1.07 1.19
CA VAL A 251 -7.60 -0.59 0.87
C VAL A 251 -8.54 -0.50 2.08
N ASP A 252 -8.07 0.10 3.18
CA ASP A 252 -8.94 0.87 4.08
C ASP A 252 -9.37 2.16 3.34
N GLU A 253 -10.18 2.02 2.28
CA GLU A 253 -10.34 3.04 1.24
C GLU A 253 -11.15 4.26 1.70
N LYS A 254 -10.36 5.25 2.12
CA LYS A 254 -10.78 6.63 2.36
C LYS A 254 -10.81 7.39 1.03
N TYR A 255 -11.90 7.19 0.27
CA TYR A 255 -12.26 7.96 -0.92
C TYR A 255 -12.03 9.46 -0.66
N TYR A 256 -11.28 10.11 -1.53
CA TYR A 256 -11.02 11.55 -1.47
C TYR A 256 -11.72 12.24 -2.64
N ASN A 257 -12.69 13.08 -2.34
CA ASN A 257 -13.44 13.79 -3.36
C ASN A 257 -12.58 14.89 -3.97
N LEU A 258 -12.22 14.75 -5.25
CA LEU A 258 -11.37 15.73 -5.95
C LEU A 258 -12.01 17.11 -6.11
N ASP A 259 -13.34 17.19 -6.06
CA ASP A 259 -14.14 18.41 -6.29
C ASP A 259 -14.61 19.09 -4.98
N THR A 260 -14.73 18.37 -3.84
CA THR A 260 -15.07 18.95 -2.52
C THR A 260 -13.95 18.89 -1.46
N GLU A 261 -12.86 18.16 -1.76
CA GLU A 261 -11.72 17.89 -0.87
C GLU A 261 -12.05 17.08 0.41
N GLU A 262 -13.27 16.53 0.50
CA GLU A 262 -13.75 15.68 1.60
C GLU A 262 -13.21 14.24 1.53
N VAL A 263 -13.28 13.54 2.68
CA VAL A 263 -12.87 12.14 2.83
C VAL A 263 -14.03 11.29 3.34
N SER A 264 -14.33 10.18 2.66
CA SER A 264 -15.36 9.21 3.08
C SER A 264 -14.87 7.76 2.91
N SER A 265 -15.41 6.82 3.70
CA SER A 265 -15.03 5.41 3.65
C SER A 265 -15.92 4.62 2.68
N LYS A 266 -15.33 3.96 1.68
CA LYS A 266 -16.06 3.11 0.73
C LYS A 266 -15.11 2.09 0.08
N ASN A 267 -15.51 0.81 0.07
CA ASN A 267 -14.74 -0.26 -0.59
C ASN A 267 -14.79 -0.06 -2.11
N VAL A 268 -13.64 0.15 -2.78
CA VAL A 268 -13.58 0.27 -4.24
C VAL A 268 -13.02 -1.02 -4.84
N ASN A 269 -13.91 -1.86 -5.37
CA ASN A 269 -13.52 -3.12 -5.99
C ASN A 269 -12.90 -2.89 -7.38
N LEU A 270 -11.62 -2.48 -7.43
CA LEU A 270 -10.88 -2.06 -8.62
C LEU A 270 -10.48 -3.22 -9.57
N GLN A 271 -11.43 -4.06 -9.98
CA GLN A 271 -11.23 -4.92 -11.13
C GLN A 271 -11.04 -4.06 -12.40
N ARG A 272 -9.81 -4.03 -12.93
CA ARG A 272 -9.39 -3.19 -14.07
C ARG A 272 -9.98 -3.66 -15.41
N GLY A 273 -11.29 -3.47 -15.62
CA GLY A 273 -12.01 -3.88 -16.83
C GLY A 273 -13.13 -2.93 -17.27
N GLN A 274 -13.22 -2.73 -18.61
CA GLN A 274 -14.27 -2.01 -19.35
C GLN A 274 -14.28 -0.46 -19.22
N VAL A 275 -14.75 0.23 -20.29
CA VAL A 275 -14.56 1.70 -20.47
C VAL A 275 -15.85 2.49 -20.45
N GLU A 276 -16.94 1.91 -20.93
CA GLU A 276 -18.25 2.55 -20.86
C GLU A 276 -18.58 2.80 -19.37
N ASN A 277 -18.13 1.88 -18.51
CA ASN A 277 -18.03 2.02 -17.07
C ASN A 277 -17.09 3.12 -16.53
N TYR A 278 -16.09 3.69 -17.24
CA TYR A 278 -15.17 4.67 -16.61
C TYR A 278 -15.89 5.98 -16.26
N VAL A 279 -16.67 6.55 -17.18
CA VAL A 279 -17.36 7.83 -16.89
C VAL A 279 -18.59 7.62 -16.02
N GLU A 280 -19.17 6.43 -16.05
CA GLU A 280 -20.24 6.02 -15.12
C GLU A 280 -19.69 5.55 -13.76
N HIS A 281 -18.38 5.27 -13.66
CA HIS A 281 -17.69 4.89 -12.42
C HIS A 281 -17.80 6.01 -11.39
N GLU A 282 -18.01 5.64 -10.12
CA GLU A 282 -17.85 6.57 -9.00
C GLU A 282 -16.50 7.31 -9.02
N ASN A 283 -15.40 6.66 -9.45
CA ASN A 283 -14.04 7.23 -9.47
C ASN A 283 -13.73 8.23 -10.59
N CYS A 284 -14.59 8.40 -11.60
CA CYS A 284 -14.38 9.45 -12.59
C CYS A 284 -14.79 10.83 -12.01
N PRO A 285 -13.94 11.87 -12.06
CA PRO A 285 -14.23 13.16 -11.44
C PRO A 285 -15.53 13.78 -11.96
N GLN A 286 -16.30 14.45 -11.11
CA GLN A 286 -17.60 14.99 -11.52
C GLN A 286 -17.43 16.06 -12.61
N ARG A 287 -16.32 16.80 -12.58
CA ARG A 287 -15.85 17.67 -13.67
C ARG A 287 -15.80 16.99 -15.05
N ILE A 288 -15.33 15.73 -15.14
CA ILE A 288 -15.25 14.98 -16.40
C ILE A 288 -16.65 14.53 -16.84
N LYS A 289 -17.44 13.99 -15.91
CA LYS A 289 -18.85 13.61 -16.13
C LYS A 289 -19.67 14.77 -16.70
N ASN A 290 -19.55 15.94 -16.08
CA ASN A 290 -20.22 17.18 -16.51
C ASN A 290 -19.86 17.63 -17.94
N LYS A 291 -18.65 17.29 -18.44
CA LYS A 291 -18.19 17.62 -19.79
C LYS A 291 -18.48 16.54 -20.84
N TRP A 292 -18.82 15.31 -20.42
CA TRP A 292 -18.83 14.12 -21.27
C TRP A 292 -19.76 14.20 -22.50
N ALA A 293 -20.91 14.85 -22.35
CA ALA A 293 -21.88 15.04 -23.44
C ALA A 293 -21.35 15.93 -24.58
N ASN A 294 -20.33 16.76 -24.32
CA ASN A 294 -19.73 17.70 -25.27
C ASN A 294 -18.24 17.39 -25.54
N ARG A 295 -17.81 16.14 -25.30
CA ARG A 295 -16.43 15.69 -25.55
C ARG A 295 -16.08 15.74 -27.04
N ILE A 296 -14.79 15.93 -27.33
CA ILE A 296 -14.22 15.91 -28.68
C ILE A 296 -13.54 14.56 -28.88
N GLU A 297 -14.11 13.70 -29.73
CA GLU A 297 -13.52 12.38 -30.02
C GLU A 297 -12.32 12.50 -30.97
N ILE A 298 -11.21 11.89 -30.57
CA ILE A 298 -9.95 11.83 -31.33
C ILE A 298 -9.61 10.38 -31.57
N THR A 299 -9.28 10.01 -32.80
CA THR A 299 -8.82 8.66 -33.20
C THR A 299 -7.36 8.69 -33.64
N PRO A 300 -6.63 7.56 -33.59
CA PRO A 300 -5.26 7.50 -34.10
C PRO A 300 -5.10 7.98 -35.55
N ASN A 301 -6.13 7.78 -36.39
CA ASN A 301 -6.12 8.19 -37.81
C ASN A 301 -6.17 9.72 -38.03
N GLN A 302 -6.60 10.52 -37.04
CA GLN A 302 -6.56 11.99 -37.12
C GLN A 302 -5.19 12.58 -36.75
N VAL A 303 -4.34 11.76 -36.12
CA VAL A 303 -3.17 12.18 -35.34
C VAL A 303 -1.86 11.60 -35.90
N ASN A 304 -1.83 10.29 -36.16
CA ASN A 304 -0.64 9.58 -36.62
C ASN A 304 -0.15 10.09 -37.98
N GLY A 305 1.17 10.17 -38.15
CA GLY A 305 1.81 10.78 -39.34
C GLY A 305 2.00 12.30 -39.24
N LYS A 306 1.52 12.95 -38.18
CA LYS A 306 1.89 14.32 -37.79
C LYS A 306 2.69 14.29 -36.49
N GLN A 307 3.78 15.05 -36.37
CA GLN A 307 4.50 15.17 -35.09
C GLN A 307 3.72 15.95 -34.01
N ASN A 308 2.79 16.82 -34.43
CA ASN A 308 2.04 17.72 -33.56
C ASN A 308 0.51 17.44 -33.63
N GLY A 309 0.10 16.21 -33.98
CA GLY A 309 -1.29 15.88 -34.28
C GLY A 309 -2.27 16.12 -33.12
N LEU A 310 -1.88 15.79 -31.88
CA LEU A 310 -2.67 16.14 -30.69
C LEU A 310 -2.66 17.65 -30.42
N GLN A 311 -1.49 18.31 -30.54
CA GLN A 311 -1.36 19.76 -30.31
C GLN A 311 -2.25 20.57 -31.26
N GLU A 312 -2.28 20.24 -32.55
CA GLU A 312 -3.17 20.87 -33.54
C GLU A 312 -4.66 20.79 -33.14
N ILE A 313 -5.07 19.66 -32.54
CA ILE A 313 -6.44 19.47 -32.07
C ILE A 313 -6.70 20.24 -30.78
N PHE A 314 -5.77 20.23 -29.81
CA PHE A 314 -5.90 21.02 -28.58
C PHE A 314 -5.93 22.52 -28.86
N ASP A 315 -5.18 22.96 -29.87
CA ASP A 315 -5.13 24.36 -30.29
C ASP A 315 -6.41 24.85 -30.95
N ALA A 316 -7.06 24.00 -31.74
CA ALA A 316 -8.29 24.31 -32.49
C ALA A 316 -9.56 24.40 -31.61
N HIS A 317 -9.50 23.94 -30.36
CA HIS A 317 -10.65 23.88 -29.45
C HIS A 317 -10.51 24.88 -28.27
N PRO A 318 -11.63 25.35 -27.68
CA PRO A 318 -11.59 26.35 -26.63
C PRO A 318 -10.98 25.85 -25.31
N LYS A 319 -10.65 26.79 -24.42
CA LYS A 319 -10.41 26.50 -22.99
C LYS A 319 -11.64 25.80 -22.39
N GLY A 320 -11.44 24.91 -21.42
CA GLY A 320 -12.54 24.13 -20.82
C GLY A 320 -12.91 22.82 -21.55
N SER A 321 -12.49 22.62 -22.80
CA SER A 321 -12.83 21.42 -23.60
C SER A 321 -12.38 20.09 -22.97
N LEU A 322 -13.14 19.03 -23.20
CA LEU A 322 -12.75 17.66 -22.90
C LEU A 322 -12.42 16.90 -24.19
N PHE A 323 -11.22 16.33 -24.27
CA PHE A 323 -10.78 15.46 -25.36
C PHE A 323 -10.94 13.98 -24.95
N TYR A 324 -11.46 13.16 -25.86
CA TYR A 324 -11.61 11.72 -25.65
C TYR A 324 -10.81 10.96 -26.71
N LEU A 325 -9.75 10.28 -26.30
CA LEU A 325 -8.91 9.47 -27.19
C LEU A 325 -9.51 8.06 -27.28
N ARG A 326 -9.98 7.68 -28.47
CA ARG A 326 -10.44 6.32 -28.76
C ARG A 326 -9.28 5.30 -28.70
N ALA A 327 -9.62 4.02 -28.53
CA ALA A 327 -8.65 2.94 -28.40
C ALA A 327 -7.72 2.85 -29.63
N GLY A 328 -6.46 2.50 -29.36
CA GLY A 328 -5.39 2.38 -30.35
C GLY A 328 -4.16 3.21 -30.01
N THR A 329 -3.11 3.06 -30.82
CA THR A 329 -1.81 3.66 -30.57
C THR A 329 -1.64 5.00 -31.29
N TYR A 330 -1.46 6.05 -30.51
CA TYR A 330 -1.08 7.39 -30.95
C TYR A 330 0.44 7.49 -30.94
N LYS A 331 1.05 7.51 -32.13
CA LYS A 331 2.50 7.43 -32.31
C LYS A 331 3.11 8.80 -32.51
N ASP A 332 4.34 8.95 -32.03
CA ASP A 332 5.24 10.08 -32.32
C ASP A 332 4.69 11.46 -31.91
N GLN A 333 3.74 11.47 -30.96
CA GLN A 333 3.17 12.69 -30.38
C GLN A 333 4.05 13.15 -29.22
N LYS A 334 4.47 14.42 -29.23
CA LYS A 334 5.23 15.02 -28.12
C LYS A 334 4.67 16.36 -27.68
N ASN A 335 4.89 16.67 -26.41
CA ASN A 335 4.64 17.97 -25.78
C ASN A 335 3.26 18.54 -26.12
N ALA A 336 2.20 17.71 -26.12
CA ALA A 336 0.85 18.18 -26.40
C ALA A 336 0.31 18.94 -25.17
N VAL A 337 0.17 20.25 -25.30
CA VAL A 337 -0.13 21.17 -24.20
C VAL A 337 -1.62 21.45 -24.10
N LEU A 338 -2.23 21.00 -22.99
CA LEU A 338 -3.58 21.36 -22.59
C LEU A 338 -3.58 22.80 -22.04
N LYS A 339 -4.45 23.64 -22.61
CA LYS A 339 -4.73 25.01 -22.16
C LYS A 339 -5.59 24.98 -20.90
N ASN A 340 -5.85 26.15 -20.29
CA ASN A 340 -6.59 26.26 -19.03
C ASN A 340 -7.91 25.48 -19.09
N ASP A 341 -8.11 24.65 -18.08
CA ASP A 341 -9.28 23.80 -17.90
C ASP A 341 -9.60 22.82 -19.06
N GLN A 342 -8.67 22.62 -20.00
CA GLN A 342 -8.78 21.53 -20.97
C GLN A 342 -8.41 20.20 -20.31
N ASP A 343 -9.25 19.19 -20.50
CA ASP A 343 -9.11 17.86 -19.93
C ASP A 343 -8.95 16.82 -21.04
N ILE A 344 -8.32 15.68 -20.72
CA ILE A 344 -8.19 14.55 -21.63
C ILE A 344 -8.47 13.22 -20.92
N VAL A 345 -9.25 12.36 -21.57
CA VAL A 345 -9.57 11.00 -21.12
C VAL A 345 -9.19 10.02 -22.22
N GLY A 346 -8.49 8.94 -21.88
CA GLY A 346 -8.31 7.79 -22.77
C GLY A 346 -9.45 6.79 -22.68
N GLU A 347 -9.78 6.16 -23.80
CA GLU A 347 -10.43 4.85 -23.83
C GLU A 347 -9.40 3.79 -23.36
N TYR A 348 -9.82 2.68 -22.77
CA TYR A 348 -8.89 1.58 -22.46
C TYR A 348 -8.20 1.11 -23.76
N LYS A 349 -6.88 0.92 -23.69
CA LYS A 349 -5.98 0.72 -24.86
C LYS A 349 -5.83 1.95 -25.77
N ALA A 350 -6.20 3.17 -25.34
CA ALA A 350 -5.63 4.40 -25.88
C ALA A 350 -4.19 4.55 -25.35
N ILE A 351 -3.22 4.36 -26.25
CA ILE A 351 -1.80 4.27 -25.92
C ILE A 351 -1.06 5.43 -26.59
N LEU A 352 -0.39 6.28 -25.80
CA LEU A 352 0.60 7.23 -26.30
C LEU A 352 1.95 6.52 -26.37
N ASP A 353 2.54 6.43 -27.56
CA ASP A 353 3.78 5.69 -27.81
C ASP A 353 4.89 6.61 -28.35
N GLY A 354 5.92 6.80 -27.53
CA GLY A 354 7.07 7.65 -27.82
C GLY A 354 8.18 6.99 -28.64
N SER A 355 8.05 5.72 -29.06
CA SER A 355 9.17 4.92 -29.59
C SER A 355 9.85 5.46 -30.87
N GLY A 356 9.17 6.27 -31.69
CA GLY A 356 9.78 6.96 -32.85
C GLY A 356 10.31 8.37 -32.56
N ILE A 357 10.24 8.83 -31.31
CA ILE A 357 10.61 10.18 -30.90
C ILE A 357 12.08 10.20 -30.49
N GLN A 358 12.90 11.01 -31.17
CA GLN A 358 14.29 11.22 -30.76
C GLN A 358 14.34 12.13 -29.52
N GLY A 359 14.92 11.63 -28.43
CA GLY A 359 15.25 12.39 -27.21
C GLY A 359 16.32 13.46 -27.46
N ASN A 360 15.91 14.62 -27.96
CA ASN A 360 16.81 15.71 -28.38
C ASN A 360 16.44 17.10 -27.79
N SER A 361 15.33 17.20 -27.05
CA SER A 361 14.94 18.38 -26.28
C SER A 361 14.07 18.00 -25.07
N GLU A 362 13.92 18.93 -24.13
CA GLU A 362 13.00 18.78 -22.98
C GLU A 362 11.55 18.47 -23.42
N GLU A 363 11.14 18.96 -24.59
CA GLU A 363 9.83 18.74 -25.19
C GLU A 363 9.68 17.32 -25.75
N SER A 364 10.77 16.73 -26.26
CA SER A 364 10.75 15.36 -26.81
C SER A 364 10.54 14.27 -25.75
N THR A 365 10.78 14.58 -24.47
CA THR A 365 10.54 13.66 -23.34
C THR A 365 9.08 13.60 -22.88
N ARG A 366 8.25 14.55 -23.33
CA ARG A 366 6.86 14.75 -22.89
C ARG A 366 5.87 14.13 -23.86
N ALA A 367 4.84 13.46 -23.35
CA ALA A 367 3.64 13.11 -24.09
C ALA A 367 2.62 14.27 -24.03
N ILE A 368 2.13 14.57 -22.81
CA ILE A 368 1.10 15.58 -22.55
C ILE A 368 1.50 16.43 -21.34
N ARG A 369 1.25 17.74 -21.44
CA ARG A 369 1.43 18.71 -20.36
C ARG A 369 0.14 19.50 -20.12
N SER A 370 -0.31 19.65 -18.88
CA SER A 370 -1.29 20.69 -18.54
C SER A 370 -0.62 21.87 -17.86
N MET A 371 -0.94 23.09 -18.34
CA MET A 371 -0.40 24.33 -17.78
C MET A 371 -1.20 24.90 -16.61
N GLU A 372 -2.52 24.64 -16.56
CA GLU A 372 -3.42 25.23 -15.57
C GLU A 372 -4.72 24.43 -15.45
N ARG A 373 -4.95 23.79 -14.29
CA ARG A 373 -6.18 23.06 -13.93
C ARG A 373 -6.66 21.97 -14.90
N GLY A 374 -5.86 21.49 -15.86
CA GLY A 374 -6.29 20.41 -16.76
C GLY A 374 -6.04 19.03 -16.17
N PHE A 375 -6.96 18.10 -16.41
CA PHE A 375 -6.88 16.71 -15.98
C PHE A 375 -6.42 15.80 -17.13
N ILE A 376 -5.55 14.84 -16.82
CA ILE A 376 -5.03 13.81 -17.73
C ILE A 376 -5.45 12.46 -17.14
N CYS A 377 -6.39 11.77 -17.78
CA CYS A 377 -7.07 10.61 -17.19
C CYS A 377 -7.02 9.37 -18.08
N ASN A 378 -6.90 8.19 -17.46
CA ASN A 378 -7.16 6.89 -18.08
C ASN A 378 -6.36 6.61 -19.38
N LEU A 379 -5.08 7.01 -19.41
CA LEU A 379 -4.19 6.82 -20.56
C LEU A 379 -3.08 5.81 -20.24
N LYS A 380 -2.69 5.00 -21.24
CA LYS A 380 -1.39 4.31 -21.22
C LYS A 380 -0.36 5.16 -21.96
N VAL A 381 0.82 5.31 -21.37
CA VAL A 381 1.93 6.11 -21.91
C VAL A 381 3.19 5.25 -21.84
N GLN A 382 3.86 5.06 -22.97
CA GLN A 382 5.01 4.15 -23.09
C GLN A 382 6.12 4.72 -23.99
N ASN A 383 7.35 4.27 -23.77
CA ASN A 383 8.52 4.49 -24.64
C ASN A 383 8.91 5.97 -24.83
N TYR A 384 8.57 6.87 -23.89
CA TYR A 384 8.94 8.28 -24.00
C TYR A 384 10.43 8.48 -23.64
N PRO A 385 11.23 9.10 -24.53
CA PRO A 385 12.69 9.03 -24.50
C PRO A 385 13.32 9.88 -23.40
N THR A 386 14.54 9.53 -23.01
CA THR A 386 15.39 10.36 -22.15
C THR A 386 16.05 11.50 -22.93
N TRP A 387 16.37 12.60 -22.25
CA TRP A 387 17.17 13.70 -22.79
C TRP A 387 17.98 14.36 -21.66
N ASN A 388 19.31 14.24 -21.75
CA ASN A 388 20.24 14.92 -20.86
C ASN A 388 20.50 16.35 -21.37
N ASP A 389 20.26 17.37 -20.53
CA ASP A 389 20.53 18.77 -20.89
C ASP A 389 22.04 18.97 -21.11
N PRO A 390 22.49 19.45 -22.30
CA PRO A 390 23.91 19.75 -22.54
C PRO A 390 24.54 20.78 -21.60
N LYS A 391 23.74 21.49 -20.78
CA LYS A 391 24.20 22.45 -19.76
C LYS A 391 24.35 21.86 -18.36
N ASP A 392 23.58 20.83 -18.01
CA ASP A 392 23.80 19.99 -16.82
C ASP A 392 23.29 18.57 -17.08
N SER A 393 24.21 17.71 -17.51
CA SER A 393 23.92 16.31 -17.85
C SER A 393 23.50 15.46 -16.65
N ARG A 394 23.61 15.99 -15.42
CA ARG A 394 23.15 15.33 -14.19
C ARG A 394 21.72 15.69 -13.82
N ALA A 395 21.09 16.60 -14.55
CA ALA A 395 19.69 17.00 -14.35
C ALA A 395 18.85 16.93 -15.65
N PRO A 396 18.75 15.76 -16.34
CA PRO A 396 17.78 15.56 -17.42
C PRO A 396 16.36 15.96 -16.99
N ARG A 397 15.73 16.80 -17.80
CA ARG A 397 14.48 17.50 -17.51
C ARG A 397 13.31 16.99 -18.35
N GLY A 398 12.11 17.34 -17.91
CA GLY A 398 10.85 16.88 -18.51
C GLY A 398 10.42 15.50 -17.98
N ALA A 399 9.13 15.20 -18.14
CA ALA A 399 8.52 13.94 -17.75
C ALA A 399 7.44 13.55 -18.77
N ALA A 400 7.13 12.25 -18.91
CA ALA A 400 6.18 11.77 -19.91
C ALA A 400 4.78 12.40 -19.73
N LEU A 401 4.30 12.55 -18.49
CA LEU A 401 3.15 13.36 -18.14
C LEU A 401 3.53 14.48 -17.16
N GLU A 402 2.98 15.68 -17.35
CA GLU A 402 3.21 16.82 -16.46
C GLU A 402 1.93 17.63 -16.23
N VAL A 403 1.65 18.00 -14.97
CA VAL A 403 0.54 18.91 -14.62
C VAL A 403 0.97 20.02 -13.67
N ILE A 404 0.43 21.21 -13.93
CA ILE A 404 0.79 22.48 -13.29
C ILE A 404 -0.49 23.18 -12.80
N GLN A 405 -0.37 23.87 -11.67
CA GLN A 405 -1.39 24.80 -11.13
C GLN A 405 -2.76 24.14 -10.96
N ASN A 406 -2.83 23.21 -10.01
CA ASN A 406 -4.00 22.42 -9.63
C ASN A 406 -4.55 21.53 -10.78
N GLY A 407 -3.68 21.02 -11.65
CA GLY A 407 -4.02 19.97 -12.61
C GLY A 407 -3.97 18.57 -11.96
N ALA A 408 -4.37 17.52 -12.70
CA ALA A 408 -4.38 16.16 -12.17
C ALA A 408 -3.95 15.09 -13.20
N ILE A 409 -3.27 14.03 -12.73
CA ILE A 409 -2.97 12.82 -13.51
C ILE A 409 -3.62 11.63 -12.78
N LEU A 410 -4.61 11.00 -13.41
CA LEU A 410 -5.55 10.09 -12.75
C LEU A 410 -5.71 8.77 -13.51
N ASN A 411 -5.52 7.63 -12.83
CA ASN A 411 -5.71 6.29 -13.40
C ASN A 411 -4.90 6.03 -14.70
N CYS A 412 -3.69 6.59 -14.81
CA CYS A 412 -2.81 6.39 -15.96
C CYS A 412 -1.78 5.28 -15.69
N GLU A 413 -1.42 4.54 -16.74
CA GLU A 413 -0.26 3.63 -16.73
C GLU A 413 0.89 4.32 -17.47
N VAL A 414 2.01 4.58 -16.79
CA VAL A 414 3.12 5.39 -17.33
C VAL A 414 4.45 4.64 -17.23
N HIS A 415 5.05 4.39 -18.40
CA HIS A 415 6.40 3.87 -18.57
C HIS A 415 7.23 4.86 -19.41
N SER A 416 8.36 5.33 -18.86
CA SER A 416 9.21 6.37 -19.47
C SER A 416 10.69 6.08 -19.26
N GLU A 417 11.54 6.41 -20.25
CA GLU A 417 12.99 6.25 -20.19
C GLU A 417 13.71 7.23 -19.24
N ASN A 418 12.99 8.24 -18.72
CA ASN A 418 13.53 9.25 -17.82
C ASN A 418 12.58 9.47 -16.62
N ARG A 419 11.76 10.52 -16.64
CA ARG A 419 10.78 10.81 -15.59
C ARG A 419 9.38 10.46 -16.07
N ALA A 420 8.60 9.71 -15.29
CA ALA A 420 7.26 9.32 -15.72
C ALA A 420 6.24 10.45 -15.49
N ILE A 421 6.16 11.00 -14.27
CA ILE A 421 5.19 12.03 -13.87
C ILE A 421 5.90 13.24 -13.25
N ALA A 422 5.44 14.45 -13.58
CA ALA A 422 5.82 15.70 -12.91
C ALA A 422 4.59 16.47 -12.38
N LEU A 423 4.64 16.89 -11.11
CA LEU A 423 3.57 17.60 -10.40
C LEU A 423 4.12 18.85 -9.71
N ILE A 424 3.49 20.01 -9.94
CA ILE A 424 3.79 21.25 -9.20
C ILE A 424 2.53 22.04 -8.87
N TYR A 425 2.61 22.91 -7.85
CA TYR A 425 1.64 23.97 -7.58
C TYR A 425 0.20 23.44 -7.38
N GLY A 426 -0.05 22.70 -6.29
CA GLY A 426 -1.38 22.19 -5.94
C GLY A 426 -1.91 21.03 -6.79
N SER A 427 -1.07 20.45 -7.66
CA SER A 427 -1.49 19.40 -8.60
C SER A 427 -1.53 18.00 -7.96
N LYS A 428 -2.31 17.08 -8.54
CA LYS A 428 -2.66 15.78 -7.94
C LYS A 428 -2.25 14.60 -8.84
N ALA A 429 -1.63 13.54 -8.31
CA ALA A 429 -1.45 12.25 -8.99
C ALA A 429 -2.10 11.14 -8.18
N MET A 430 -3.10 10.48 -8.75
CA MET A 430 -3.85 9.44 -8.04
C MET A 430 -4.19 8.22 -8.91
N TRP A 431 -4.19 7.03 -8.31
CA TRP A 431 -4.54 5.75 -8.95
C TRP A 431 -3.65 5.33 -10.14
N ASN A 432 -2.47 5.92 -10.29
CA ASN A 432 -1.57 5.64 -11.42
C ASN A 432 -0.69 4.41 -11.17
N LYS A 433 -0.31 3.69 -12.24
CA LYS A 433 0.74 2.67 -12.24
C LYS A 433 1.97 3.24 -12.96
N VAL A 434 3.11 3.32 -12.27
CA VAL A 434 4.25 4.17 -12.66
C VAL A 434 5.57 3.39 -12.59
N THR A 435 6.29 3.37 -13.70
CA THR A 435 7.68 2.87 -13.80
C THR A 435 8.50 3.82 -14.67
N ALA A 436 9.78 4.02 -14.35
CA ALA A 436 10.58 5.08 -14.95
C ALA A 436 12.08 4.80 -14.96
N GLY A 437 12.78 5.13 -16.04
CA GLY A 437 14.22 4.93 -16.18
C GLY A 437 15.04 5.74 -15.17
N ARG A 438 14.47 6.80 -14.58
CA ARG A 438 15.14 7.68 -13.60
C ARG A 438 14.29 7.99 -12.36
N LEU A 439 13.12 8.60 -12.54
CA LEU A 439 12.23 9.04 -11.45
C LEU A 439 10.76 8.76 -11.80
N GLY A 440 10.04 8.06 -10.92
CA GLY A 440 8.60 7.83 -11.07
C GLY A 440 7.80 9.12 -11.00
N ILE A 441 7.77 9.77 -9.83
CA ILE A 441 7.02 11.02 -9.60
C ILE A 441 7.95 12.13 -9.09
N TYR A 442 7.97 13.26 -9.80
CA TYR A 442 8.84 14.40 -9.51
C TYR A 442 8.06 15.68 -9.21
N GLY A 443 8.57 16.52 -8.32
CA GLY A 443 8.07 17.88 -8.12
C GLY A 443 9.18 18.86 -7.72
N TYR A 444 9.02 20.13 -8.12
CA TYR A 444 9.94 21.21 -7.81
C TYR A 444 9.17 22.53 -7.65
N GLY A 445 9.33 23.20 -6.50
CA GLY A 445 8.62 24.43 -6.16
C GLY A 445 9.42 25.69 -6.50
N SER A 446 9.84 26.44 -5.47
CA SER A 446 10.51 27.74 -5.66
C SER A 446 11.45 28.11 -4.52
N HIS A 447 12.51 28.84 -4.88
CA HIS A 447 13.46 29.46 -3.96
C HIS A 447 12.89 30.73 -3.26
N ASP A 448 11.72 31.23 -3.66
CA ASP A 448 10.99 32.30 -2.96
C ASP A 448 9.97 31.68 -1.98
N PRO A 449 10.07 31.90 -0.66
CA PRO A 449 9.17 31.34 0.36
C PRO A 449 7.72 31.77 0.21
N ASN A 450 7.42 32.88 -0.48
CA ASN A 450 6.07 33.39 -0.70
C ASN A 450 5.49 32.95 -2.05
N SER A 451 6.27 32.23 -2.86
CA SER A 451 5.88 31.84 -4.20
C SER A 451 4.78 30.77 -4.15
N PRO A 452 3.61 30.97 -4.78
CA PRO A 452 2.53 29.99 -4.74
C PRO A 452 2.90 28.69 -5.48
N ASN A 453 3.96 28.72 -6.31
CA ASN A 453 4.57 27.52 -6.91
C ASN A 453 5.10 26.52 -5.87
N ARG A 454 5.35 26.96 -4.62
CA ARG A 454 5.71 26.05 -3.52
C ARG A 454 4.54 25.18 -3.05
N ARG A 455 3.28 25.55 -3.31
CA ARG A 455 2.10 24.78 -2.89
C ARG A 455 2.23 23.33 -3.35
N GLY A 456 2.25 22.41 -2.38
CA GLY A 456 2.58 21.01 -2.57
C GLY A 456 1.61 20.25 -3.47
N ALA A 457 1.98 19.01 -3.75
CA ALA A 457 1.21 18.09 -4.57
C ALA A 457 0.53 17.02 -3.70
N MET A 458 -0.55 16.44 -4.21
CA MET A 458 -1.13 15.23 -3.65
C MET A 458 -0.65 14.01 -4.45
N VAL A 459 -0.12 13.00 -3.77
CA VAL A 459 0.28 11.73 -4.36
C VAL A 459 -0.37 10.61 -3.55
N LYS A 460 -1.47 10.04 -4.07
CA LYS A 460 -2.26 9.03 -3.33
C LYS A 460 -2.66 7.83 -4.18
N TYR A 461 -2.74 6.63 -3.60
CA TYR A 461 -3.24 5.43 -4.27
C TYR A 461 -2.47 5.04 -5.55
N ASN A 462 -1.21 5.45 -5.69
CA ASN A 462 -0.37 5.09 -6.85
C ASN A 462 0.46 3.83 -6.57
N GLU A 463 0.67 3.03 -7.61
CA GLU A 463 1.64 1.94 -7.67
C GLU A 463 2.90 2.48 -8.36
N ILE A 464 4.03 2.58 -7.64
CA ILE A 464 5.29 3.14 -8.16
C ILE A 464 6.39 2.08 -8.01
N TYR A 465 6.87 1.54 -9.12
CA TYR A 465 7.67 0.31 -9.10
C TYR A 465 8.75 0.28 -10.18
N ASN A 466 9.84 -0.44 -9.90
CA ASN A 466 11.00 -0.56 -10.80
C ASN A 466 11.39 0.79 -11.42
N CYS A 467 11.51 1.82 -10.57
CA CYS A 467 11.99 3.13 -10.98
C CYS A 467 13.50 3.23 -10.79
N ASN A 468 14.15 4.02 -11.65
CA ASN A 468 15.59 4.04 -11.90
C ASN A 468 16.14 2.83 -12.69
N PHE A 469 15.34 2.24 -13.61
CA PHE A 469 15.80 1.11 -14.41
C PHE A 469 16.93 1.43 -15.42
N ASN A 470 17.24 2.71 -15.66
CA ASN A 470 18.38 3.14 -16.49
C ASN A 470 19.61 3.57 -15.66
N ASP A 471 19.69 3.14 -14.38
CA ASP A 471 20.85 3.26 -13.47
C ASP A 471 21.46 4.67 -13.38
N TYR A 472 20.62 5.68 -13.12
CA TYR A 472 21.08 7.01 -12.73
C TYR A 472 21.53 7.03 -11.26
N ASP A 473 22.39 7.98 -10.91
CA ASP A 473 22.90 8.17 -9.55
C ASP A 473 21.77 8.40 -8.51
N GLY A 474 21.56 7.39 -7.67
CA GLY A 474 20.59 7.37 -6.57
C GLY A 474 20.92 8.31 -5.40
N GLU A 475 22.14 8.87 -5.36
CA GLU A 475 22.53 9.91 -4.39
C GLU A 475 22.24 11.33 -4.91
N HIS A 476 21.68 11.49 -6.12
CA HIS A 476 21.44 12.80 -6.73
C HIS A 476 20.01 13.08 -7.19
N GLU A 477 19.45 12.31 -8.13
CA GLU A 477 18.11 12.57 -8.70
C GLU A 477 17.54 11.29 -9.33
N ALA A 478 17.39 10.22 -8.54
CA ALA A 478 16.82 8.96 -9.02
C ALA A 478 16.06 8.19 -7.92
N GLY A 479 15.18 7.27 -8.33
CA GLY A 479 14.35 6.42 -7.46
C GLY A 479 12.86 6.48 -7.81
N ALA A 480 11.98 6.13 -6.88
CA ALA A 480 10.53 6.19 -7.08
C ALA A 480 10.02 7.63 -7.16
N ALA A 481 10.46 8.52 -6.26
CA ALA A 481 10.03 9.90 -6.26
C ALA A 481 11.04 10.88 -5.66
N LYS A 482 10.97 12.14 -6.10
CA LYS A 482 11.73 13.26 -5.52
C LYS A 482 10.97 14.58 -5.61
N PHE A 483 10.76 15.23 -4.47
CA PHE A 483 10.13 16.54 -4.33
C PHE A 483 11.09 17.55 -3.73
N VAL A 484 11.09 18.76 -4.29
CA VAL A 484 12.09 19.80 -4.01
C VAL A 484 11.45 21.16 -3.73
N GLN A 485 11.82 21.80 -2.62
CA GLN A 485 11.41 23.17 -2.28
C GLN A 485 9.88 23.42 -2.32
N VAL A 486 9.10 22.52 -1.71
CA VAL A 486 7.63 22.56 -1.66
C VAL A 486 7.06 22.49 -0.24
N ASP A 487 5.86 23.05 -0.09
CA ASP A 487 5.12 23.24 1.16
C ASP A 487 3.83 22.40 1.12
N GLY A 488 3.64 21.45 2.05
CA GLY A 488 2.40 20.66 2.11
C GLY A 488 2.26 19.61 1.02
N VAL A 489 3.29 18.78 0.80
CA VAL A 489 3.16 17.59 -0.05
C VAL A 489 2.49 16.47 0.74
N LEU A 490 1.47 15.87 0.14
CA LEU A 490 0.60 14.88 0.79
C LEU A 490 0.76 13.51 0.13
N TRP A 491 1.49 12.61 0.80
CA TRP A 491 1.79 11.25 0.36
C TRP A 491 0.96 10.24 1.14
N SER A 492 -0.04 9.59 0.54
CA SER A 492 -0.75 8.53 1.28
C SER A 492 -1.29 7.36 0.48
N HIS A 493 -1.28 6.16 1.07
CA HIS A 493 -1.84 4.94 0.47
C HIS A 493 -1.20 4.56 -0.87
N ASN A 494 0.06 4.91 -1.10
CA ASN A 494 0.80 4.47 -2.28
C ASN A 494 1.49 3.12 -2.01
N TYR A 495 1.56 2.26 -3.02
CA TYR A 495 2.43 1.08 -3.04
C TYR A 495 3.72 1.45 -3.78
N ILE A 496 4.86 1.40 -3.09
CA ILE A 496 6.17 1.77 -3.66
C ILE A 496 7.11 0.57 -3.50
N HIS A 497 7.45 -0.12 -4.59
CA HIS A 497 8.17 -1.39 -4.47
C HIS A 497 9.24 -1.66 -5.52
N ASN A 498 10.22 -2.49 -5.16
CA ASN A 498 11.30 -2.94 -6.04
C ASN A 498 12.04 -1.76 -6.70
N ILE A 499 12.64 -0.90 -5.87
CA ILE A 499 13.36 0.30 -6.30
C ILE A 499 14.87 0.04 -6.17
N PRO A 500 15.56 -0.36 -7.26
CA PRO A 500 16.93 -0.90 -7.19
C PRO A 500 17.95 0.08 -6.61
N SER A 501 17.80 1.37 -6.87
CA SER A 501 18.64 2.42 -6.29
C SER A 501 17.89 3.77 -6.25
N GLY A 502 18.32 4.65 -5.34
CA GLY A 502 17.68 5.96 -5.11
C GLY A 502 16.71 6.00 -3.92
N GLY A 503 15.86 7.03 -3.89
CA GLY A 503 14.85 7.21 -2.85
C GLY A 503 13.47 6.66 -3.23
N GLY A 504 12.72 6.16 -2.25
CA GLY A 504 11.29 5.91 -2.35
C GLY A 504 10.53 7.23 -2.35
N ILE A 505 10.22 7.75 -1.16
CA ILE A 505 9.68 9.10 -0.97
C ILE A 505 10.82 10.03 -0.57
N TRP A 506 11.42 10.76 -1.52
CA TRP A 506 12.50 11.73 -1.25
C TRP A 506 11.98 13.17 -1.18
N GLN A 507 12.19 13.83 -0.05
CA GLN A 507 11.96 15.26 0.17
C GLN A 507 13.33 15.97 0.27
N ASP A 508 13.82 16.62 -0.80
CA ASP A 508 15.13 17.31 -0.84
C ASP A 508 14.99 18.84 -0.80
N GLY A 509 15.71 19.51 0.09
CA GLY A 509 16.00 20.94 0.00
C GLY A 509 14.83 21.83 0.38
N ASP A 510 14.77 22.25 1.65
CA ASP A 510 13.82 23.25 2.15
C ASP A 510 12.35 22.89 1.87
N ASN A 511 11.97 21.62 2.00
CA ASN A 511 10.56 21.20 2.08
C ASN A 511 10.02 21.41 3.49
N ARG A 512 8.71 21.59 3.63
CA ARG A 512 8.02 21.72 4.93
C ARG A 512 6.55 21.35 4.85
N GLU A 513 5.89 21.34 6.01
CA GLU A 513 4.44 21.15 6.21
C GLU A 513 3.87 19.89 5.54
N SER A 514 4.72 18.90 5.22
CA SER A 514 4.36 17.74 4.41
C SER A 514 3.95 16.52 5.26
N GLU A 515 3.06 15.68 4.74
CA GLU A 515 2.46 14.55 5.46
C GLU A 515 2.65 13.26 4.66
N VAL A 516 3.16 12.21 5.29
CA VAL A 516 3.52 10.93 4.64
C VAL A 516 2.95 9.76 5.45
N TYR A 517 1.85 9.14 4.98
CA TYR A 517 1.17 8.11 5.77
C TYR A 517 0.43 7.00 5.02
N ASN A 518 0.22 5.86 5.70
CA ASN A 518 -0.45 4.67 5.14
C ASN A 518 0.17 4.16 3.82
N ASN A 519 1.42 4.53 3.50
CA ASN A 519 2.12 4.02 2.33
C ASN A 519 2.74 2.66 2.68
N VAL A 520 2.79 1.75 1.70
CA VAL A 520 3.49 0.46 1.81
C VAL A 520 4.72 0.53 0.91
N ILE A 521 5.92 0.41 1.49
CA ILE A 521 7.19 0.69 0.81
C ILE A 521 8.16 -0.50 0.96
N ILE A 522 8.43 -1.22 -0.12
CA ILE A 522 9.02 -2.58 -0.08
C ILE A 522 10.25 -2.71 -1.00
N LYS A 523 11.32 -3.36 -0.53
CA LYS A 523 12.52 -3.67 -1.36
C LYS A 523 13.07 -2.38 -2.04
N THR A 524 13.45 -1.37 -1.24
CA THR A 524 13.94 -0.05 -1.70
C THR A 524 15.24 0.39 -1.00
N HIS A 525 16.09 1.20 -1.63
CA HIS A 525 17.36 1.64 -1.01
C HIS A 525 17.15 2.63 0.17
N ARG A 526 16.39 3.72 0.00
CA ARG A 526 15.93 4.57 1.11
C ARG A 526 14.43 4.76 1.01
N SER A 527 13.66 4.19 1.93
CA SER A 527 12.20 4.10 1.76
C SER A 527 11.51 5.46 1.90
N ILE A 528 11.79 6.18 2.98
CA ILE A 528 11.43 7.59 3.18
C ILE A 528 12.73 8.35 3.48
N PHE A 529 13.01 9.38 2.69
CA PHE A 529 14.26 10.14 2.73
C PHE A 529 13.97 11.63 2.80
N SER A 530 14.08 12.19 4.00
CA SER A 530 14.07 13.63 4.21
C SER A 530 15.51 14.16 4.13
N GLU A 531 15.77 15.12 3.24
CA GLU A 531 17.07 15.79 3.10
C GLU A 531 16.87 17.31 3.16
N LEU A 532 17.50 17.97 4.13
CA LEU A 532 17.40 19.42 4.34
C LEU A 532 15.95 19.90 4.50
N ALA A 533 15.05 19.03 4.99
CA ALA A 533 13.66 19.38 5.25
C ALA A 533 13.51 20.12 6.58
N HIS A 534 12.38 20.79 6.73
CA HIS A 534 11.93 21.31 8.02
C HIS A 534 10.75 20.44 8.46
N THR A 535 9.60 21.00 8.82
CA THR A 535 8.46 20.22 9.32
C THR A 535 7.95 19.18 8.31
N SER A 536 7.97 17.90 8.70
CA SER A 536 7.23 16.81 8.04
C SER A 536 6.64 15.89 9.10
N ASP A 537 5.50 15.27 8.79
CA ASP A 537 4.84 14.29 9.66
C ASP A 537 4.78 12.94 8.94
N VAL A 538 5.52 11.94 9.45
CA VAL A 538 5.76 10.65 8.79
C VAL A 538 5.18 9.54 9.66
N HIS A 539 4.00 9.02 9.31
CA HIS A 539 3.28 8.14 10.22
C HIS A 539 2.46 7.02 9.60
N HIS A 540 2.25 5.92 10.33
CA HIS A 540 1.40 4.81 9.89
C HIS A 540 1.81 4.19 8.53
N ASN A 541 3.07 4.36 8.10
CA ASN A 541 3.60 3.70 6.91
C ASN A 541 4.10 2.29 7.27
N THR A 542 3.94 1.33 6.36
CA THR A 542 4.62 0.03 6.44
C THR A 542 5.84 0.03 5.54
N ILE A 543 6.99 -0.36 6.06
CA ILE A 543 8.27 -0.32 5.34
C ILE A 543 9.00 -1.65 5.49
N GLU A 544 9.35 -2.27 4.36
CA GLU A 544 9.89 -3.64 4.33
C GLU A 544 11.13 -3.76 3.44
N TYR A 545 12.11 -4.59 3.87
CA TYR A 545 13.34 -4.90 3.12
C TYR A 545 14.10 -3.67 2.57
N GLY A 546 14.13 -2.58 3.35
CA GLY A 546 14.91 -1.38 3.02
C GLY A 546 16.41 -1.64 3.10
N THR A 547 17.17 -1.45 2.02
CA THR A 547 18.56 -1.96 1.90
C THR A 547 19.66 -0.94 2.22
N GLY A 548 19.35 0.35 2.27
CA GLY A 548 20.31 1.45 2.45
C GLY A 548 20.36 2.03 3.86
N PHE A 549 20.54 3.35 3.94
CA PHE A 549 20.84 4.12 5.15
C PHE A 549 19.71 4.21 6.20
N GLY A 550 18.48 3.86 5.83
CA GLY A 550 17.32 3.89 6.72
C GLY A 550 16.02 3.59 6.00
N ALA A 551 15.09 2.97 6.71
CA ALA A 551 13.67 2.92 6.35
C ALA A 551 13.08 4.35 6.37
N VAL A 552 13.40 5.11 7.42
CA VAL A 552 13.20 6.57 7.46
C VAL A 552 14.55 7.22 7.73
N TYR A 553 15.01 8.09 6.84
CA TYR A 553 16.32 8.74 6.95
C TYR A 553 16.19 10.26 6.87
N MET A 554 16.50 10.94 7.99
CA MET A 554 16.51 12.39 8.17
C MET A 554 17.94 12.92 8.03
N SER A 555 18.30 13.40 6.85
CA SER A 555 19.61 13.98 6.54
C SER A 555 19.58 15.50 6.66
N ASN A 556 20.06 16.02 7.80
CA ASN A 556 20.07 17.45 8.09
C ASN A 556 18.68 18.12 8.10
N SER A 557 17.66 17.36 8.51
CA SER A 557 16.30 17.86 8.68
C SER A 557 15.91 18.07 10.14
N GLN A 558 15.02 19.04 10.38
CA GLN A 558 14.61 19.49 11.72
C GLN A 558 13.12 19.72 11.83
N ASP A 559 12.59 19.66 13.05
CA ASP A 559 11.17 19.83 13.35
C ASP A 559 10.26 18.73 12.71
N GLU A 560 10.80 17.58 12.29
CA GLU A 560 10.03 16.42 11.80
C GLU A 560 9.43 15.58 12.95
N LYS A 561 8.32 14.91 12.66
CA LYS A 561 7.80 13.81 13.48
C LYS A 561 7.83 12.50 12.70
N VAL A 562 8.20 11.42 13.37
CA VAL A 562 8.17 10.07 12.79
C VAL A 562 7.49 9.12 13.77
N HIS A 563 6.26 8.69 13.51
CA HIS A 563 5.49 7.96 14.52
C HIS A 563 4.49 6.91 14.02
N HIS A 564 4.22 5.88 14.82
CA HIS A 564 3.26 4.82 14.46
C HIS A 564 3.60 4.08 13.15
N ASN A 565 4.85 4.15 12.66
CA ASN A 565 5.27 3.40 11.48
C ASN A 565 5.61 1.95 11.86
N PHE A 566 5.38 1.03 10.92
CA PHE A 566 5.70 -0.38 11.03
C PHE A 566 6.87 -0.69 10.10
N ILE A 567 8.06 -0.92 10.65
CA ILE A 567 9.30 -1.09 9.90
C ILE A 567 9.83 -2.50 10.17
N ARG A 568 9.94 -3.35 9.14
CA ARG A 568 10.49 -4.72 9.30
C ARG A 568 11.49 -5.12 8.23
N TRP A 569 12.46 -5.94 8.62
CA TRP A 569 13.51 -6.49 7.76
C TRP A 569 14.31 -5.45 6.95
N CYS A 570 14.27 -4.18 7.37
CA CYS A 570 15.15 -3.14 6.87
C CYS A 570 16.55 -3.30 7.49
N ARG A 571 17.58 -2.94 6.72
CA ARG A 571 18.99 -2.94 7.16
C ARG A 571 19.26 -1.87 8.22
N ASN A 572 18.53 -0.75 8.17
CA ASN A 572 18.57 0.33 9.15
C ASN A 572 17.13 0.83 9.40
N GLY A 573 16.80 1.19 10.63
CA GLY A 573 15.46 1.63 11.03
C GLY A 573 15.19 3.10 10.71
N ILE A 574 14.99 3.91 11.76
CA ILE A 574 14.86 5.36 11.68
C ILE A 574 16.22 5.99 11.97
N THR A 575 16.76 6.81 11.06
CA THR A 575 18.14 7.33 11.12
C THR A 575 18.16 8.86 11.04
N ILE A 576 18.90 9.54 11.94
CA ILE A 576 19.16 10.99 11.86
C ILE A 576 20.65 11.26 11.59
N ARG A 577 20.94 12.26 10.74
CA ARG A 577 22.26 12.81 10.45
C ARG A 577 22.28 14.33 10.63
N ASP A 578 23.37 14.88 11.20
CA ASP A 578 23.53 16.33 11.38
C ASP A 578 24.95 16.83 11.03
N LYS A 579 25.24 16.93 9.74
CA LYS A 579 26.51 17.51 9.27
C LYS A 579 26.38 19.03 9.12
N GLU A 580 27.41 19.81 9.45
CA GLU A 580 27.40 21.23 9.10
C GLU A 580 27.31 21.41 7.57
N ARG A 581 26.13 21.82 7.09
CA ARG A 581 25.79 22.02 5.66
C ARG A 581 25.42 23.47 5.32
N GLY A 582 25.51 24.39 6.28
CA GLY A 582 25.09 25.77 6.13
C GLY A 582 23.58 25.99 6.37
N THR A 583 23.05 27.06 5.80
CA THR A 583 21.68 27.54 6.05
C THR A 583 20.77 27.45 4.84
N SER A 584 19.47 27.28 5.13
CA SER A 584 18.38 27.48 4.18
C SER A 584 18.53 28.78 3.42
N LYS A 585 18.28 28.73 2.10
CA LYS A 585 18.23 29.92 1.24
C LYS A 585 16.84 30.55 1.20
N ILE A 586 15.83 29.77 1.61
CA ILE A 586 14.42 30.14 1.60
C ILE A 586 14.00 30.68 2.99
N TYR A 587 14.52 30.10 4.07
CA TYR A 587 14.22 30.45 5.46
C TYR A 587 15.45 31.05 6.14
N ALA A 588 15.65 32.36 5.99
CA ALA A 588 16.81 33.06 6.52
C ALA A 588 17.02 32.79 8.03
N GLY A 589 18.22 32.34 8.40
CA GLY A 589 18.58 31.99 9.79
C GLY A 589 18.28 30.54 10.19
N LYS A 590 17.48 29.77 9.44
CA LYS A 590 17.37 28.31 9.65
C LYS A 590 18.62 27.61 9.09
N ALA A 591 19.48 27.11 9.98
CA ALA A 591 20.52 26.16 9.60
C ALA A 591 19.90 24.83 9.15
N TRP A 592 20.51 24.10 8.22
CA TRP A 592 20.09 22.75 7.87
C TRP A 592 20.70 21.76 8.85
N ARG A 593 19.92 21.33 9.84
CA ARG A 593 20.40 20.60 11.02
C ARG A 593 19.51 19.41 11.34
N GLY A 594 20.10 18.32 11.83
CA GLY A 594 19.41 17.09 12.25
C GLY A 594 18.85 17.17 13.68
N ILE A 595 17.96 18.14 13.98
CA ILE A 595 17.61 18.56 15.36
C ILE A 595 16.11 18.76 15.60
N ASN A 596 15.69 18.74 16.87
CA ASN A 596 14.30 18.96 17.31
C ASN A 596 13.24 18.01 16.69
N ASN A 597 13.67 16.87 16.14
CA ASN A 597 12.77 15.85 15.60
C ASN A 597 12.18 14.99 16.73
N VAL A 598 10.98 14.42 16.52
CA VAL A 598 10.24 13.68 17.55
C VAL A 598 9.82 12.30 17.03
N ILE A 599 10.35 11.23 17.63
CA ILE A 599 10.24 9.86 17.11
C ILE A 599 9.60 8.96 18.16
N TYR A 600 8.38 8.46 17.91
CA TYR A 600 7.58 7.76 18.92
C TYR A 600 6.55 6.76 18.39
N ASN A 601 6.14 5.79 19.21
CA ASN A 601 5.13 4.77 18.86
C ASN A 601 5.47 3.94 17.60
N ASN A 602 6.71 3.93 17.11
CA ASN A 602 7.08 3.12 15.93
C ASN A 602 7.39 1.68 16.36
N HIS A 603 7.02 0.71 15.54
CA HIS A 603 7.39 -0.69 15.72
C HIS A 603 8.49 -1.06 14.71
N ILE A 604 9.64 -1.55 15.19
CA ILE A 604 10.87 -1.66 14.39
C ILE A 604 11.52 -3.03 14.60
N TRP A 605 11.39 -3.91 13.60
CA TRP A 605 12.14 -5.16 13.46
C TRP A 605 13.30 -4.94 12.49
N GLN A 606 14.53 -5.09 12.96
CA GLN A 606 15.69 -4.97 12.07
C GLN A 606 16.09 -6.32 11.50
N ARG A 607 16.55 -6.35 10.24
CA ARG A 607 17.10 -7.56 9.64
C ARG A 607 18.49 -7.88 10.22
N PRO A 608 18.77 -9.13 10.64
CA PRO A 608 20.15 -9.59 10.74
C PRO A 608 20.81 -9.68 9.35
N ASP A 609 22.00 -9.11 9.23
CA ASP A 609 22.88 -9.24 8.06
C ASP A 609 24.33 -9.43 8.57
N PRO A 610 24.87 -10.67 8.55
CA PRO A 610 26.25 -10.93 8.97
C PRO A 610 27.29 -10.51 7.94
N SER A 611 26.89 -10.17 6.70
CA SER A 611 27.80 -9.82 5.61
C SER A 611 28.25 -8.36 5.63
N THR A 612 27.44 -7.46 6.17
CA THR A 612 27.78 -6.05 6.35
C THR A 612 27.37 -5.53 7.72
N TRP A 613 28.25 -4.72 8.33
CA TRP A 613 28.07 -4.04 9.62
C TRP A 613 26.62 -3.56 9.91
N THR A 614 25.82 -4.41 10.55
CA THR A 614 24.50 -4.02 11.05
C THR A 614 24.66 -3.22 12.33
N HIS A 615 24.51 -1.90 12.20
CA HIS A 615 24.10 -1.05 13.32
C HIS A 615 22.83 -1.67 13.92
N GLY A 616 22.77 -1.90 15.22
CA GLY A 616 21.67 -2.58 15.90
C GLY A 616 20.38 -1.76 15.97
N VAL A 617 19.37 -2.36 16.62
CA VAL A 617 17.94 -2.15 16.34
C VAL A 617 17.43 -0.70 16.48
N ALA A 618 18.11 0.15 17.25
CA ALA A 618 17.93 1.60 17.19
C ALA A 618 19.08 2.27 16.42
N THR A 619 18.82 2.64 15.16
CA THR A 619 19.77 3.42 14.35
C THR A 619 19.76 4.89 14.78
N LEU A 620 20.92 5.54 14.83
CA LEU A 620 21.03 6.99 15.07
C LEU A 620 22.44 7.51 14.71
N PHE A 621 22.55 8.84 14.59
CA PHE A 621 23.80 9.59 14.56
C PHE A 621 24.84 9.18 13.49
N ASP A 622 24.55 9.43 12.20
CA ASP A 622 25.65 9.67 11.24
C ASP A 622 26.13 11.13 11.33
N GLY A 623 27.46 11.31 11.29
CA GLY A 623 28.18 12.59 11.20
C GLY A 623 27.84 13.64 12.25
N HIS A 624 28.78 13.90 13.17
CA HIS A 624 28.84 15.10 14.04
C HIS A 624 27.69 15.33 15.04
N ILE A 625 26.61 14.55 15.07
CA ILE A 625 25.66 14.63 16.20
C ILE A 625 26.35 14.13 17.47
N ASP A 626 26.50 15.02 18.45
CA ASP A 626 26.70 14.64 19.83
C ASP A 626 25.34 14.26 20.47
N PRO A 627 25.08 12.98 20.79
CA PRO A 627 23.87 12.59 21.51
C PRO A 627 23.61 13.44 22.76
N ASN A 628 24.65 13.68 23.56
CA ASN A 628 24.52 14.35 24.85
C ASN A 628 24.17 15.85 24.72
N ASN A 629 24.12 16.35 23.47
CA ASN A 629 23.78 17.73 23.11
C ASN A 629 22.74 17.77 21.96
N THR A 630 21.99 16.69 21.73
CA THR A 630 20.91 16.63 20.73
C THR A 630 19.60 17.17 21.31
N THR A 631 18.76 17.79 20.48
CA THR A 631 17.41 18.23 20.87
C THR A 631 16.30 17.34 20.30
N ASN A 632 16.67 16.28 19.59
CA ASN A 632 15.74 15.24 19.14
C ASN A 632 15.17 14.47 20.36
N LYS A 633 13.98 13.90 20.22
CA LYS A 633 13.26 13.20 21.30
C LYS A 633 12.79 11.83 20.84
N TRP A 634 12.94 10.85 21.72
CA TRP A 634 12.58 9.46 21.51
C TRP A 634 11.75 8.99 22.71
N TYR A 635 10.62 8.31 22.46
CA TYR A 635 9.75 7.76 23.50
C TYR A 635 8.79 6.73 22.92
N ASP A 636 8.33 5.77 23.73
CA ASP A 636 7.30 4.77 23.36
C ASP A 636 7.53 4.00 22.03
N ASN A 637 8.76 3.87 21.54
CA ASN A 637 9.06 3.02 20.37
C ASN A 637 9.25 1.56 20.82
N HIS A 638 8.82 0.62 19.97
CA HIS A 638 8.98 -0.82 20.19
C HIS A 638 10.04 -1.37 19.22
N TYR A 639 11.18 -1.77 19.78
CA TYR A 639 12.30 -2.33 19.03
C TYR A 639 12.36 -3.85 19.22
N TYR A 640 12.51 -4.59 18.12
CA TYR A 640 12.46 -6.05 18.12
C TYR A 640 13.74 -6.66 17.54
N VAL A 641 14.34 -7.58 18.29
CA VAL A 641 15.44 -8.44 17.85
C VAL A 641 14.87 -9.82 17.47
N ASP A 642 15.23 -10.30 16.28
CA ASP A 642 14.92 -11.65 15.82
C ASP A 642 15.79 -12.69 16.56
N ASP A 643 15.16 -13.73 17.14
CA ASP A 643 15.83 -14.80 17.89
C ASP A 643 16.00 -16.12 17.13
N ASN A 644 15.74 -16.15 15.81
CA ASN A 644 15.96 -17.35 14.98
C ASN A 644 17.37 -17.93 15.15
N ALA A 645 17.58 -19.21 14.87
CA ALA A 645 18.82 -19.90 15.23
C ALA A 645 20.12 -19.23 14.70
N GLU A 646 20.10 -18.55 13.56
CA GLU A 646 21.25 -17.81 13.06
C GLU A 646 21.39 -16.43 13.72
N GLY A 647 20.28 -15.70 13.89
CA GLY A 647 20.24 -14.46 14.66
C GLY A 647 20.70 -14.65 16.11
N ALA A 648 20.14 -15.65 16.80
CA ALA A 648 20.57 -16.06 18.13
C ALA A 648 22.03 -16.51 18.15
N VAL A 649 22.53 -17.31 17.19
CA VAL A 649 23.97 -17.65 17.17
C VAL A 649 24.86 -16.42 16.96
N LEU A 650 24.42 -15.43 16.18
CA LEU A 650 25.09 -14.13 16.03
C LEU A 650 25.00 -13.23 17.28
N PHE A 651 24.03 -13.44 18.18
CA PHE A 651 23.77 -12.58 19.34
C PHE A 651 23.95 -13.25 20.73
N SER A 652 24.18 -14.57 20.85
CA SER A 652 24.08 -15.29 22.14
C SER A 652 25.35 -15.96 22.68
N GLN A 653 26.42 -16.10 21.89
CA GLN A 653 27.55 -16.98 22.28
C GLN A 653 28.80 -16.27 22.85
N ASP A 654 28.76 -14.95 23.05
CA ASP A 654 29.89 -14.19 23.59
C ASP A 654 29.42 -13.03 24.52
N GLU A 655 30.13 -12.79 25.63
CA GLU A 655 29.86 -11.68 26.58
C GLU A 655 29.66 -10.28 25.95
N PRO A 656 30.40 -9.85 24.89
CA PRO A 656 30.14 -8.56 24.24
C PRO A 656 28.71 -8.35 23.70
N PHE A 657 27.89 -9.40 23.56
CA PHE A 657 26.54 -9.28 22.98
C PHE A 657 25.44 -8.85 23.96
N LYS A 658 25.79 -8.46 25.21
CA LYS A 658 24.95 -7.58 26.05
C LYS A 658 24.78 -6.16 25.48
N LEU A 659 25.46 -5.86 24.38
CA LEU A 659 25.39 -4.61 23.63
C LEU A 659 24.44 -4.75 22.44
N VAL A 660 23.30 -4.04 22.46
CA VAL A 660 22.58 -3.70 21.22
C VAL A 660 23.48 -2.79 20.40
N PHE A 661 23.76 -3.08 19.12
CA PHE A 661 24.79 -2.37 18.34
C PHE A 661 24.43 -0.94 17.88
N MET A 662 23.86 -0.12 18.78
CA MET A 662 23.54 1.28 18.50
C MET A 662 24.77 2.06 18.05
N TYR A 663 24.62 2.72 16.90
CA TYR A 663 25.69 3.46 16.25
C TYR A 663 25.79 4.90 16.77
N SER A 664 27.01 5.46 16.73
CA SER A 664 27.20 6.91 16.80
C SER A 664 28.51 7.33 16.14
N LYS A 665 28.43 8.01 14.99
CA LYS A 665 29.59 8.42 14.19
C LYS A 665 30.20 9.74 14.69
N LEU A 666 30.79 9.67 15.88
CA LEU A 666 31.59 10.74 16.47
C LEU A 666 33.05 10.79 15.93
N ALA A 667 33.44 9.83 15.09
CA ALA A 667 34.83 9.57 14.68
C ALA A 667 34.87 8.89 13.28
N PRO A 668 36.03 8.82 12.60
CA PRO A 668 36.17 8.10 11.32
C PRO A 668 35.95 6.58 11.45
N ASP A 669 35.88 5.88 10.32
CA ASP A 669 35.42 4.49 10.23
C ASP A 669 36.30 3.44 10.98
N SER A 670 37.48 3.84 11.46
CA SER A 670 38.36 3.05 12.34
C SER A 670 37.94 3.06 13.82
N ASP A 671 37.10 4.02 14.20
CA ASP A 671 36.88 4.44 15.60
C ASP A 671 35.42 4.20 16.03
N HIS A 672 34.71 3.29 15.35
CA HIS A 672 33.33 2.93 15.65
C HIS A 672 33.18 2.46 17.10
N LYS A 673 32.16 2.97 17.79
CA LYS A 673 31.82 2.60 19.17
C LYS A 673 30.45 1.97 19.24
N THR A 674 30.42 0.75 19.76
CA THR A 674 29.20 0.12 20.30
C THR A 674 28.88 0.75 21.66
N ILE A 675 27.59 0.87 21.98
CA ILE A 675 27.07 1.27 23.31
C ILE A 675 25.94 0.32 23.72
N THR A 676 25.64 0.19 25.02
CA THR A 676 24.49 -0.59 25.50
C THR A 676 23.15 0.08 25.15
N TRP A 677 22.06 -0.70 25.22
CA TRP A 677 20.68 -0.18 25.18
C TRP A 677 20.46 0.96 26.18
N GLU A 678 20.91 0.77 27.43
CA GLU A 678 20.80 1.80 28.47
C GLU A 678 21.69 3.03 28.20
N GLU A 679 22.93 2.85 27.73
CA GLU A 679 23.77 3.98 27.31
C GLU A 679 23.14 4.75 26.13
N TRP A 680 22.44 4.07 25.22
CA TRP A 680 21.68 4.74 24.17
C TRP A 680 20.50 5.51 24.75
N LYS A 681 19.66 4.93 25.64
CA LYS A 681 18.53 5.67 26.24
C LYS A 681 18.99 6.93 26.96
N ASN A 682 20.07 6.82 27.74
CA ASN A 682 20.73 7.96 28.40
C ASN A 682 21.33 9.00 27.42
N LYS A 683 21.50 8.65 26.14
CA LYS A 683 22.13 9.48 25.09
C LYS A 683 21.14 10.06 24.07
N SER A 684 20.07 9.34 23.75
CA SER A 684 18.97 9.80 22.89
C SER A 684 17.93 10.62 23.66
N GLY A 685 17.98 10.58 25.00
CA GLY A 685 16.96 11.14 25.88
C GLY A 685 15.71 10.27 25.94
N ASP A 686 15.82 8.98 25.59
CA ASP A 686 14.68 8.07 25.54
C ASP A 686 14.20 7.65 26.93
N THR A 687 12.93 7.92 27.21
CA THR A 687 12.32 7.66 28.51
C THR A 687 11.77 6.24 28.66
N ASN A 688 11.11 5.71 27.64
CA ASN A 688 10.11 4.63 27.78
C ASN A 688 9.94 3.77 26.52
N SER A 689 10.75 3.94 25.47
CA SER A 689 10.84 2.91 24.43
C SER A 689 11.31 1.59 25.04
N VAL A 690 10.89 0.49 24.42
CA VAL A 690 11.14 -0.89 24.84
C VAL A 690 11.94 -1.66 23.80
N LEU A 691 12.73 -2.62 24.26
CA LEU A 691 13.45 -3.58 23.46
C LEU A 691 12.96 -4.98 23.82
N GLU A 692 12.53 -5.75 22.83
CA GLU A 692 12.06 -7.11 23.02
C GLU A 692 12.84 -8.06 22.09
N TYR A 693 13.35 -9.16 22.65
CA TYR A 693 13.74 -10.32 21.85
C TYR A 693 12.47 -11.11 21.54
N ARG A 694 12.20 -11.38 20.27
CA ARG A 694 11.08 -12.22 19.85
C ARG A 694 11.47 -13.05 18.64
N LYS A 695 11.22 -14.35 18.74
CA LYS A 695 11.00 -15.20 17.57
C LYS A 695 9.91 -14.58 16.72
N TYR A 696 10.21 -14.33 15.45
CA TYR A 696 9.15 -14.10 14.48
C TYR A 696 8.57 -15.46 14.07
N PHE A 697 7.25 -15.50 13.88
CA PHE A 697 6.52 -16.67 13.41
C PHE A 697 6.76 -16.88 11.91
#